data_AF-A0A7Y5N518-F1
#
_entry.id   AF-A0A7Y5N518-F1
#
_cell.length_a   1.000
_cell.length_b   1.000
_cell.length_c   1.000
_cell.angle_alpha   90.00
_cell.angle_beta   90.00
_cell.angle_gamma   90.00
#
_symmetry.space_group_name_H-M   'P 1'
#
loop_
_entity.id
_entity.type
_entity.pdbx_description
1 polymer ?
#
loop_
_entity_poly.entity_id
_entity_poly.type
_entity_poly.pdbx_seq_one_letter_code
_entity_poly.pdbx_strand_id
1 'polypeptide(L)'
;NNLLGLPLDLPTINMTRARDVGIKSLNGVRRELFAQTNDGQLAPYTSWSDYGQHLKHPESLINFVAAYGTHPTIRDSGPDGVLGTADDVTTVAAKRAAARAIVDPSPGNPTATPPVPADVPPPDAADFMFGTGAWANDAGTGLTTTGLDNVDLWVGGLAELTNQNGGMLGSTFNYVFQSQLEKLQDGDRLYYLARTPGLNLRTQLEGNSFAELIQRNTDGTHTLKADAFATADCKFELSALNGTPAGFTASGSTVADDPNTPCREDLLLLRKPDGTIQYKALNAVDPPGINGQSVYNGTPGNDRVFGGVDNDTFWGGDGNDVIEGNNGDDVALGGNGNDIITDLNGADVLKGGPGNDAIDAGPGNDLVIGNEGADFLNGGANDNETFGGEGNDYIMAGQGADSVFGDGGDDWIEGGTGQDLLQGDHGAPFFDDPGEVAPGNDIFIGQPGENDYDAEGGDDIMAQNAAIDRNAGAGGFDWAIGQYDTVAQNDDMMINNNLGGLPIQVVVNRDRWQETEADSGTSFDDTIKGTDGVLAFPRLIGGAGFTGCDALDQAGVARIKGLAALLPPVAQWQGTAAQTASLSVTGRCPLTGPVWGEGDILLGGPGSDTFTGRSGNEIIDGDNELRVAISVTDGNGHEFGRTDLMENKAIPGVGDGNFGPGTTGMTLQQAVFAGLVDPGNLVNVREIVDNVTTPADCSAAAPVNCDTAVYTGPLSRYTITPNANGSITVADANATAPAVGAAPKDDGVDTLWNIEQLKFSDTTLTVAVPPAPTINSLVPGNGAVT
;
A
#
# COMPACT_ATOMS: atom_id res chain seq x y z
N ASN A 1 -12.61 44.49 37.24
CA ASN A 1 -12.42 44.27 35.81
C ASN A 1 -13.80 44.26 35.18
N ASN A 2 -14.35 45.41 34.79
CA ASN A 2 -15.73 45.59 34.29
C ASN A 2 -15.71 46.09 32.82
N LEU A 3 -14.74 45.63 32.02
CA LEU A 3 -14.57 46.07 30.63
C LEU A 3 -15.11 45.08 29.58
N LEU A 4 -15.80 44.03 30.00
CA LEU A 4 -16.53 43.09 29.16
C LEU A 4 -17.94 42.96 29.75
N GLY A 5 -18.97 42.82 28.90
CA GLY A 5 -20.36 42.64 29.32
C GLY A 5 -20.55 41.46 30.28
N LEU A 6 -21.78 41.28 30.80
CA LEU A 6 -22.13 40.11 31.61
C LEU A 6 -21.57 38.82 30.95
N PRO A 7 -21.04 37.85 31.72
CA PRO A 7 -20.56 36.60 31.14
C PRO A 7 -21.69 35.97 30.35
N LEU A 8 -21.48 35.82 29.05
CA LEU A 8 -22.43 35.17 28.16
C LEU A 8 -22.40 33.66 28.42
N ASP A 9 -23.57 33.03 28.41
CA ASP A 9 -23.71 31.57 28.54
C ASP A 9 -23.65 30.94 27.14
N LEU A 10 -22.48 30.41 26.77
CA LEU A 10 -22.23 29.84 25.44
C LEU A 10 -23.18 28.65 25.12
N PRO A 11 -23.41 27.67 26.01
CA PRO A 11 -24.44 26.64 25.80
C PRO A 11 -25.83 27.23 25.49
N THR A 12 -26.27 28.25 26.23
CA THR A 12 -27.55 28.92 25.99
C THR A 12 -27.56 29.64 24.65
N ILE A 13 -26.45 30.28 24.27
CA ILE A 13 -26.29 30.88 22.93
C ILE A 13 -26.39 29.83 21.83
N ASN A 14 -25.77 28.66 21.99
CA ASN A 14 -25.82 27.60 20.99
C ASN A 14 -27.24 27.06 20.79
N MET A 15 -27.97 26.80 21.88
CA MET A 15 -29.39 26.37 21.79
C MET A 15 -30.28 27.46 21.18
N THR A 16 -30.11 28.71 21.60
CA THR A 16 -30.90 29.82 21.03
C THR A 16 -30.56 30.07 19.56
N ARG A 17 -29.29 29.93 19.16
CA ARG A 17 -28.84 30.01 17.77
C ARG A 17 -29.41 28.87 16.94
N ALA A 18 -29.39 27.64 17.45
CA ALA A 18 -29.96 26.48 16.77
C ALA A 18 -31.45 26.69 16.47
N ARG A 19 -32.20 27.22 17.45
CA ARG A 19 -33.61 27.58 17.28
C ARG A 19 -33.80 28.74 16.27
N ASP A 20 -32.97 29.77 16.35
CA ASP A 20 -33.01 30.95 15.45
C ASP A 20 -32.84 30.56 13.97
N VAL A 21 -31.94 29.62 13.69
CA VAL A 21 -31.70 29.13 12.32
C VAL A 21 -32.59 27.95 11.92
N GLY A 22 -33.50 27.52 12.79
CA GLY A 22 -34.48 26.48 12.51
C GLY A 22 -33.94 25.04 12.50
N ILE A 23 -32.87 24.76 13.26
CA ILE A 23 -32.41 23.38 13.48
C ILE A 23 -33.52 22.58 14.17
N LYS A 24 -33.79 21.38 13.68
CA LYS A 24 -34.77 20.47 14.27
C LYS A 24 -34.28 19.94 15.62
N SER A 25 -35.21 19.41 16.41
CA SER A 25 -34.87 18.70 17.65
C SER A 25 -34.04 17.44 17.36
N LEU A 26 -33.43 16.88 18.40
CA LEU A 26 -32.65 15.63 18.32
C LEU A 26 -33.43 14.52 17.60
N ASN A 27 -34.63 14.17 18.09
CA ASN A 27 -35.49 13.16 17.43
C ASN A 27 -35.97 13.61 16.05
N GLY A 28 -36.13 14.92 15.83
CA GLY A 28 -36.43 15.47 14.51
C GLY A 28 -35.34 15.14 13.48
N VAL A 29 -34.08 15.38 13.83
CA VAL A 29 -32.91 15.06 12.98
C VAL A 29 -32.75 13.54 12.85
N ARG A 30 -32.73 12.80 13.96
CA ARG A 30 -32.61 11.33 13.96
C ARG A 30 -33.64 10.67 13.05
N ARG A 31 -34.89 11.12 13.09
CA ARG A 31 -35.96 10.62 12.21
C ARG A 31 -35.67 10.85 10.73
N GLU A 32 -35.14 12.02 10.36
CA GLU A 32 -34.77 12.30 8.97
C GLU A 32 -33.60 11.45 8.51
N LEU A 33 -32.57 11.32 9.34
CA LEU A 33 -31.40 10.52 9.03
C LEU A 33 -31.78 9.04 8.89
N PHE A 34 -32.52 8.50 9.85
CA PHE A 34 -33.01 7.11 9.79
C PHE A 34 -33.87 6.85 8.55
N ALA A 35 -34.73 7.78 8.15
CA ALA A 35 -35.53 7.64 6.94
C ALA A 35 -34.69 7.61 5.65
N GLN A 36 -33.49 8.22 5.67
CA GLN A 36 -32.57 8.25 4.53
C GLN A 36 -31.64 7.03 4.51
N THR A 37 -31.15 6.59 5.68
CA THR A 37 -30.08 5.59 5.78
C THR A 37 -30.58 4.21 6.18
N ASN A 38 -31.72 4.13 6.88
CA ASN A 38 -32.19 2.93 7.58
C ASN A 38 -31.17 2.40 8.63
N ASP A 39 -30.27 3.25 9.12
CA ASP A 39 -29.30 2.91 10.16
C ASP A 39 -29.94 2.93 11.55
N GLY A 40 -30.02 1.76 12.18
CA GLY A 40 -30.60 1.60 13.52
C GLY A 40 -29.95 2.48 14.60
N GLN A 41 -28.68 2.85 14.47
CA GLN A 41 -28.00 3.73 15.43
C GLN A 41 -28.55 5.17 15.42
N LEU A 42 -29.25 5.55 14.35
CA LEU A 42 -29.85 6.87 14.14
C LEU A 42 -31.37 6.85 14.32
N ALA A 43 -31.96 5.71 14.71
CA ALA A 43 -33.40 5.63 14.96
C ALA A 43 -33.83 6.65 16.03
N PRO A 44 -34.95 7.37 15.85
CA PRO A 44 -35.43 8.32 16.85
C PRO A 44 -35.74 7.59 18.16
N TYR A 45 -35.37 8.18 19.29
CA TYR A 45 -35.63 7.59 20.60
C TYR A 45 -37.13 7.53 20.86
N THR A 46 -37.58 6.36 21.32
CA THR A 46 -39.00 6.04 21.46
C THR A 46 -39.59 6.51 22.79
N SER A 47 -38.76 6.70 23.82
CA SER A 47 -39.20 7.07 25.16
C SER A 47 -38.05 7.71 25.97
N TRP A 48 -38.37 8.32 27.12
CA TRP A 48 -37.34 8.87 28.01
C TRP A 48 -36.44 7.76 28.58
N SER A 49 -37.00 6.58 28.85
CA SER A 49 -36.23 5.40 29.25
C SER A 49 -35.24 4.97 28.17
N ASP A 50 -35.67 4.94 26.92
CA ASP A 50 -34.83 4.60 25.76
C ASP A 50 -33.68 5.61 25.58
N TYR A 51 -33.98 6.92 25.54
CA TYR A 51 -32.94 7.95 25.50
C TYR A 51 -31.98 7.85 26.70
N GLY A 52 -32.50 7.55 27.88
CA GLY A 52 -31.71 7.35 29.11
C GLY A 52 -30.66 6.24 29.04
N GLN A 53 -30.92 5.17 28.29
CA GLN A 53 -29.93 4.09 28.06
C GLN A 53 -28.79 4.54 27.13
N HIS A 54 -29.00 5.61 26.36
CA HIS A 54 -28.07 6.11 25.36
C HIS A 54 -27.43 7.44 25.76
N LEU A 55 -27.46 7.80 27.05
CA LEU A 55 -26.76 8.95 27.59
C LEU A 55 -25.37 8.55 28.10
N LYS A 56 -24.36 9.37 27.80
CA LYS A 56 -23.01 9.24 28.38
C LYS A 56 -23.03 9.31 29.92
N HIS A 57 -23.93 10.13 30.45
CA HIS A 57 -24.12 10.38 31.87
C HIS A 57 -25.60 10.16 32.22
N PRO A 58 -26.02 8.94 32.60
CA PRO A 58 -27.42 8.61 32.88
C PRO A 58 -28.08 9.52 33.92
N GLU A 59 -27.31 10.04 34.88
CA GLU A 59 -27.75 11.01 35.89
C GLU A 59 -28.27 12.33 35.27
N SER A 60 -27.88 12.64 34.04
CA SER A 60 -28.32 13.83 33.32
C SER A 60 -29.78 13.71 32.84
N LEU A 61 -30.35 12.51 32.78
CA LEU A 61 -31.73 12.28 32.34
C LEU A 61 -32.73 13.10 33.17
N ILE A 62 -32.50 13.24 34.47
CA ILE A 62 -33.31 14.09 35.37
C ILE A 62 -33.34 15.54 34.88
N ASN A 63 -32.21 16.07 34.40
CA ASN A 63 -32.13 17.45 33.92
C ASN A 63 -32.85 17.62 32.58
N PHE A 64 -32.76 16.65 31.67
CA PHE A 64 -33.52 16.67 30.41
C PHE A 64 -35.03 16.60 30.66
N VAL A 65 -35.48 15.69 31.52
CA VAL A 65 -36.89 15.58 31.89
C VAL A 65 -37.38 16.85 32.60
N ALA A 66 -36.57 17.45 33.48
CA ALA A 66 -36.91 18.74 34.13
C ALA A 66 -37.03 19.90 33.13
N ALA A 67 -36.22 19.90 32.07
CA ALA A 67 -36.16 20.98 31.09
C ALA A 67 -37.23 20.86 29.98
N TYR A 68 -37.44 19.64 29.46
CA TYR A 68 -38.28 19.40 28.28
C TYR A 68 -39.56 18.61 28.58
N GLY A 69 -39.61 17.90 29.71
CA GLY A 69 -40.72 17.04 30.10
C GLY A 69 -42.08 17.74 30.11
N THR A 70 -43.10 17.03 29.67
CA THR A 70 -44.49 17.54 29.60
C THR A 70 -45.35 17.14 30.79
N HIS A 71 -44.84 16.31 31.70
CA HIS A 71 -45.60 15.83 32.85
C HIS A 71 -46.11 16.99 33.72
N PRO A 72 -47.39 16.99 34.16
CA PRO A 72 -47.96 18.05 34.96
C PRO A 72 -47.10 18.40 36.17
N THR A 73 -46.65 17.43 36.97
CA THR A 73 -45.83 17.72 38.18
C THR A 73 -44.51 18.46 37.91
N ILE A 74 -44.01 18.48 36.66
CA ILE A 74 -42.82 19.24 36.24
C ILE A 74 -43.20 20.68 35.85
N ARG A 75 -44.41 20.88 35.31
CA ARG A 75 -44.89 22.15 34.76
C ARG A 75 -45.80 22.94 35.71
N ASP A 76 -46.54 22.22 36.53
CA ASP A 76 -47.64 22.63 37.39
C ASP A 76 -47.60 21.75 38.66
N SER A 77 -47.21 22.35 39.78
CA SER A 77 -47.33 21.73 41.10
C SER A 77 -48.01 22.68 42.09
N GLY A 78 -48.87 23.56 41.56
CA GLY A 78 -49.70 24.39 42.39
C GLY A 78 -50.69 23.54 43.18
N PRO A 79 -51.03 23.87 44.44
CA PRO A 79 -52.13 23.22 45.15
C PRO A 79 -53.48 23.27 44.40
N ASP A 80 -53.61 24.12 43.38
CA ASP A 80 -54.82 24.29 42.57
C ASP A 80 -54.91 23.39 41.32
N GLY A 81 -53.79 22.84 40.85
CA GLY A 81 -53.72 21.97 39.67
C GLY A 81 -54.08 22.64 38.34
N VAL A 82 -53.83 23.95 38.22
CA VAL A 82 -54.14 24.74 37.02
C VAL A 82 -52.88 25.38 36.43
N LEU A 83 -52.38 24.85 35.31
CA LEU A 83 -51.27 25.45 34.55
C LEU A 83 -51.50 26.96 34.26
N GLY A 84 -50.54 27.80 34.61
CA GLY A 84 -50.54 29.25 34.39
C GLY A 84 -50.93 30.09 35.61
N THR A 85 -51.00 29.49 36.79
CA THR A 85 -51.28 30.16 38.07
C THR A 85 -50.00 30.46 38.85
N ALA A 86 -50.10 31.27 39.91
CA ALA A 86 -48.93 31.79 40.63
C ALA A 86 -48.15 30.71 41.43
N ASP A 87 -48.71 29.51 41.56
CA ASP A 87 -48.24 28.36 42.30
C ASP A 87 -47.62 27.26 41.41
N ASP A 88 -47.52 27.49 40.09
CA ASP A 88 -46.74 26.67 39.17
C ASP A 88 -45.28 26.47 39.62
N VAL A 89 -44.65 25.37 39.16
CA VAL A 89 -43.23 25.09 39.42
C VAL A 89 -42.34 26.13 38.72
N THR A 90 -42.07 27.24 39.39
CA THR A 90 -41.34 28.39 38.81
C THR A 90 -39.84 28.36 39.07
N THR A 91 -39.35 27.52 39.99
CA THR A 91 -37.92 27.42 40.30
C THR A 91 -37.27 26.21 39.65
N VAL A 92 -36.04 26.36 39.18
CA VAL A 92 -35.23 25.26 38.60
C VAL A 92 -35.07 24.10 39.57
N ALA A 93 -34.92 24.40 40.87
CA ALA A 93 -34.77 23.39 41.92
C ALA A 93 -36.04 22.52 42.06
N ALA A 94 -37.22 23.13 42.00
CA ALA A 94 -38.48 22.41 42.10
C ALA A 94 -38.75 21.56 40.84
N LYS A 95 -38.41 22.05 39.64
CA LYS A 95 -38.51 21.25 38.39
C LYS A 95 -37.62 20.01 38.43
N ARG A 96 -36.38 20.16 38.89
CA ARG A 96 -35.45 19.03 39.08
C ARG A 96 -35.93 18.05 40.14
N ALA A 97 -36.54 18.52 41.23
CA ALA A 97 -37.10 17.64 42.25
C ALA A 97 -38.29 16.81 41.71
N ALA A 98 -39.19 17.43 40.97
CA ALA A 98 -40.30 16.74 40.32
C ALA A 98 -39.83 15.72 39.27
N ALA A 99 -38.84 16.10 38.44
CA ALA A 99 -38.24 15.18 37.46
C ALA A 99 -37.52 14.01 38.14
N ARG A 100 -36.77 14.25 39.22
CA ARG A 100 -36.12 13.18 40.01
C ARG A 100 -37.15 12.19 40.55
N ALA A 101 -38.27 12.68 41.08
CA ALA A 101 -39.33 11.81 41.56
C ALA A 101 -39.95 10.92 40.46
N ILE A 102 -39.85 11.30 39.18
CA ILE A 102 -40.32 10.50 38.03
C ILE A 102 -39.22 9.54 37.53
N VAL A 103 -37.99 10.02 37.40
CA VAL A 103 -36.88 9.33 36.73
C VAL A 103 -36.16 8.35 37.65
N ASP A 104 -35.76 8.82 38.85
CA ASP A 104 -34.99 8.04 39.83
C ASP A 104 -35.31 8.56 41.25
N PRO A 105 -36.46 8.13 41.83
CA PRO A 105 -36.94 8.68 43.10
C PRO A 105 -36.00 8.32 44.25
N SER A 106 -35.56 9.33 45.01
CA SER A 106 -34.69 9.14 46.17
C SER A 106 -35.44 8.41 47.30
N PRO A 107 -34.84 7.40 47.96
CA PRO A 107 -35.42 6.77 49.13
C PRO A 107 -35.45 7.68 50.38
N GLY A 108 -34.94 8.92 50.25
CA GLY A 108 -34.77 9.85 51.35
C GLY A 108 -33.54 9.51 52.21
N ASN A 109 -33.21 10.44 53.10
CA ASN A 109 -32.17 10.24 54.10
C ASN A 109 -32.71 10.68 55.47
N PRO A 110 -33.33 9.77 56.24
CA PRO A 110 -33.93 10.09 57.53
C PRO A 110 -32.88 10.43 58.61
N THR A 111 -31.59 10.17 58.35
CA THR A 111 -30.48 10.48 59.26
C THR A 111 -29.70 11.75 58.88
N ALA A 112 -29.99 12.36 57.72
CA ALA A 112 -29.48 13.68 57.36
C ALA A 112 -29.97 14.74 58.37
N THR A 113 -29.20 15.82 58.53
CA THR A 113 -29.61 16.96 59.38
C THR A 113 -29.65 18.24 58.53
N PRO A 114 -30.85 18.73 58.17
CA PRO A 114 -32.17 18.19 58.48
C PRO A 114 -32.52 16.90 57.68
N PRO A 115 -33.46 16.06 58.17
CA PRO A 115 -33.87 14.84 57.47
C PRO A 115 -34.40 15.14 56.07
N VAL A 116 -33.98 14.34 55.09
CA VAL A 116 -34.45 14.44 53.71
C VAL A 116 -35.57 13.40 53.50
N PRO A 117 -36.80 13.80 53.19
CA PRO A 117 -37.90 12.86 52.93
C PRO A 117 -37.67 12.07 51.63
N ALA A 118 -38.27 10.89 51.54
CA ALA A 118 -38.30 10.09 50.30
C ALA A 118 -39.13 10.81 49.23
N ASP A 119 -38.70 10.70 47.97
CA ASP A 119 -39.51 11.16 46.84
C ASP A 119 -40.70 10.19 46.65
N VAL A 120 -41.86 10.74 46.29
CA VAL A 120 -43.06 9.95 45.96
C VAL A 120 -43.32 10.08 44.46
N PRO A 121 -43.09 9.03 43.65
CA PRO A 121 -43.36 9.09 42.22
C PRO A 121 -44.87 9.26 41.95
N PRO A 122 -45.28 10.06 40.95
CA PRO A 122 -46.66 10.10 40.52
C PRO A 122 -47.13 8.73 39.99
N PRO A 123 -48.43 8.39 40.10
CA PRO A 123 -48.93 7.05 39.73
C PRO A 123 -48.64 6.63 38.28
N ASP A 124 -48.54 7.59 37.36
CA ASP A 124 -48.30 7.40 35.92
C ASP A 124 -46.84 7.68 35.51
N ALA A 125 -45.91 7.79 36.47
CA ALA A 125 -44.48 8.03 36.20
C ALA A 125 -43.88 7.00 35.22
N ALA A 126 -44.23 5.72 35.39
CA ALA A 126 -43.77 4.66 34.49
C ALA A 126 -44.34 4.82 33.08
N ASP A 127 -45.63 5.15 32.96
CA ASP A 127 -46.26 5.39 31.66
C ASP A 127 -45.62 6.59 30.94
N PHE A 128 -45.29 7.65 31.67
CA PHE A 128 -44.57 8.80 31.14
C PHE A 128 -43.14 8.45 30.69
N MET A 129 -42.40 7.66 31.46
CA MET A 129 -41.02 7.30 31.14
C MET A 129 -40.90 6.35 29.95
N PHE A 130 -41.84 5.42 29.80
CA PHE A 130 -41.88 4.45 28.70
C PHE A 130 -42.74 4.88 27.51
N GLY A 131 -43.44 6.02 27.59
CA GLY A 131 -44.32 6.49 26.51
C GLY A 131 -45.49 5.52 26.27
N THR A 132 -46.16 5.10 27.34
CA THR A 132 -47.29 4.15 27.30
C THR A 132 -48.58 4.77 27.84
N GLY A 133 -49.71 4.09 27.65
CA GLY A 133 -51.00 4.55 28.17
C GLY A 133 -51.40 5.93 27.64
N ALA A 134 -51.64 6.89 28.53
CA ALA A 134 -51.98 8.27 28.17
C ALA A 134 -50.80 9.05 27.56
N TRP A 135 -49.58 8.51 27.66
CA TRP A 135 -48.32 9.09 27.17
C TRP A 135 -47.80 8.39 25.91
N ALA A 136 -48.64 7.58 25.26
CA ALA A 136 -48.31 6.91 24.01
C ALA A 136 -47.88 7.92 22.93
N ASN A 137 -46.89 7.51 22.13
CA ASN A 137 -46.45 8.28 20.97
C ASN A 137 -47.59 8.37 19.93
N ASP A 138 -47.59 9.45 19.15
CA ASP A 138 -48.56 9.63 18.07
C ASP A 138 -48.39 8.52 17.02
N ALA A 139 -49.42 7.70 16.83
CA ALA A 139 -49.35 6.55 15.93
C ALA A 139 -49.25 6.93 14.44
N GLY A 140 -49.63 8.15 14.06
CA GLY A 140 -49.58 8.65 12.69
C GLY A 140 -48.26 9.31 12.33
N THR A 141 -47.61 9.98 13.29
CA THR A 141 -46.35 10.74 13.06
C THR A 141 -45.13 10.16 13.78
N GLY A 142 -45.32 9.23 14.73
CA GLY A 142 -44.25 8.69 15.57
C GLY A 142 -43.63 9.74 16.51
N LEU A 143 -44.35 10.82 16.83
CA LEU A 143 -43.88 11.88 17.73
C LEU A 143 -44.19 11.51 19.20
N THR A 144 -43.24 11.75 20.07
CA THR A 144 -43.40 11.61 21.53
C THR A 144 -44.28 12.72 22.09
N THR A 145 -45.15 12.37 23.04
CA THR A 145 -46.03 13.32 23.74
C THR A 145 -45.45 13.76 25.09
N THR A 146 -44.38 13.09 25.53
CA THR A 146 -43.70 13.26 26.83
C THR A 146 -42.70 14.42 26.86
N GLY A 147 -42.46 15.06 25.71
CA GLY A 147 -41.56 16.20 25.56
C GLY A 147 -40.18 15.87 24.97
N LEU A 148 -39.85 14.59 24.76
CA LEU A 148 -38.57 14.14 24.20
C LEU A 148 -38.30 14.71 22.79
N ASP A 149 -39.34 14.83 21.95
CA ASP A 149 -39.23 15.46 20.62
C ASP A 149 -38.94 16.96 20.65
N ASN A 150 -38.88 17.60 21.82
CA ASN A 150 -38.51 19.00 21.96
C ASN A 150 -37.05 19.22 22.40
N VAL A 151 -36.28 18.15 22.65
CA VAL A 151 -34.87 18.27 23.05
C VAL A 151 -34.07 18.89 21.90
N ASP A 152 -33.43 20.03 22.14
CA ASP A 152 -32.59 20.68 21.13
C ASP A 152 -31.45 19.75 20.71
N LEU A 153 -31.15 19.70 19.40
CA LEU A 153 -30.08 18.86 18.84
C LEU A 153 -28.74 19.06 19.56
N TRP A 154 -28.37 20.32 19.83
CA TRP A 154 -27.05 20.65 20.39
C TRP A 154 -26.80 19.97 21.74
N VAL A 155 -27.68 20.17 22.72
CA VAL A 155 -27.51 19.58 24.05
C VAL A 155 -27.90 18.10 24.06
N GLY A 156 -28.90 17.70 23.25
CA GLY A 156 -29.37 16.32 23.18
C GLY A 156 -28.35 15.38 22.56
N GLY A 157 -27.75 15.78 21.43
CA GLY A 157 -26.74 14.99 20.71
C GLY A 157 -25.40 14.93 21.43
N LEU A 158 -24.96 16.02 22.10
CA LEU A 158 -23.72 16.02 22.88
C LEU A 158 -23.81 15.14 24.13
N ALA A 159 -25.03 14.85 24.60
CA ALA A 159 -25.26 14.01 25.76
C ALA A 159 -25.35 12.51 25.41
N GLU A 160 -25.43 12.17 24.12
CA GLU A 160 -25.42 10.78 23.66
C GLU A 160 -24.14 10.06 24.07
N LEU A 161 -24.25 8.76 24.32
CA LEU A 161 -23.12 7.87 24.57
C LEU A 161 -22.17 7.91 23.37
N THR A 162 -20.86 7.93 23.64
CA THR A 162 -19.83 7.85 22.59
C THR A 162 -19.85 6.50 21.89
N ASN A 163 -19.56 6.50 20.59
CA ASN A 163 -19.42 5.27 19.83
C ASN A 163 -18.28 4.39 20.38
N GLN A 164 -18.42 3.06 20.29
CA GLN A 164 -17.51 2.10 20.95
C GLN A 164 -16.09 2.04 20.35
N ASN A 165 -15.86 2.64 19.18
CA ASN A 165 -14.59 2.57 18.45
C ASN A 165 -13.78 3.88 18.56
N GLY A 166 -13.54 4.37 19.78
CA GLY A 166 -12.64 5.51 20.02
C GLY A 166 -13.17 6.92 19.68
N GLY A 167 -14.37 7.05 19.11
CA GLY A 167 -14.98 8.33 18.77
C GLY A 167 -15.37 9.18 19.99
N MET A 168 -15.17 10.50 19.92
CA MET A 168 -15.57 11.44 21.00
C MET A 168 -17.04 11.91 20.91
N LEU A 169 -17.76 11.52 19.86
CA LEU A 169 -19.12 11.94 19.56
C LEU A 169 -20.11 10.77 19.71
N GLY A 170 -21.35 11.08 20.07
CA GLY A 170 -22.45 10.12 19.99
C GLY A 170 -23.00 9.99 18.57
N SER A 171 -23.85 8.98 18.34
CA SER A 171 -24.19 8.54 16.99
C SER A 171 -24.78 9.64 16.08
N THR A 172 -25.63 10.53 16.61
CA THR A 172 -26.22 11.60 15.79
C THR A 172 -25.16 12.59 15.31
N PHE A 173 -24.28 13.05 16.21
CA PHE A 173 -23.24 14.00 15.82
C PHE A 173 -22.14 13.34 15.00
N ASN A 174 -21.79 12.08 15.28
CA ASN A 174 -20.86 11.33 14.45
C ASN A 174 -21.30 11.32 12.98
N TYR A 175 -22.56 10.96 12.72
CA TYR A 175 -23.09 10.98 11.35
C TYR A 175 -23.06 12.38 10.71
N VAL A 176 -23.50 13.41 11.44
CA VAL A 176 -23.53 14.78 10.89
C VAL A 176 -22.12 15.28 10.56
N PHE A 177 -21.14 15.04 11.43
CA PHE A 177 -19.76 15.44 11.21
C PHE A 177 -19.12 14.64 10.08
N GLN A 178 -19.18 13.31 10.15
CA GLN A 178 -18.61 12.42 9.14
C GLN A 178 -19.19 12.71 7.76
N SER A 179 -20.52 12.73 7.61
CA SER A 179 -21.15 12.99 6.31
C SER A 179 -20.82 14.37 5.76
N GLN A 180 -20.58 15.37 6.61
CA GLN A 180 -20.17 16.69 6.15
C GLN A 180 -18.70 16.70 5.70
N LEU A 181 -17.80 16.00 6.41
CA LEU A 181 -16.39 15.89 6.02
C LEU A 181 -16.23 15.08 4.72
N GLU A 182 -16.92 13.95 4.59
CA GLU A 182 -16.96 13.15 3.36
C GLU A 182 -17.43 13.98 2.17
N LYS A 183 -18.55 14.71 2.31
CA LYS A 183 -19.04 15.59 1.23
C LYS A 183 -18.07 16.72 0.88
N LEU A 184 -17.28 17.20 1.83
CA LEU A 184 -16.26 18.23 1.56
C LEU A 184 -15.09 17.61 0.80
N GLN A 185 -14.63 16.43 1.21
CA GLN A 185 -13.59 15.67 0.51
C GLN A 185 -14.02 15.29 -0.91
N ASP A 186 -15.14 14.58 -1.06
CA ASP A 186 -15.67 14.13 -2.36
C ASP A 186 -16.04 15.31 -3.29
N GLY A 187 -16.50 16.41 -2.69
CA GLY A 187 -16.87 17.62 -3.40
C GLY A 187 -15.70 18.52 -3.75
N ASP A 188 -14.50 18.27 -3.20
CA ASP A 188 -13.32 19.09 -3.44
C ASP A 188 -12.53 18.57 -4.65
N ARG A 189 -12.68 19.29 -5.76
CA ARG A 189 -11.90 19.05 -6.97
C ARG A 189 -10.38 19.15 -6.72
N LEU A 190 -9.93 19.84 -5.68
CA LEU A 190 -8.52 20.02 -5.33
C LEU A 190 -8.06 19.14 -4.18
N TYR A 191 -8.85 18.12 -3.79
CA TYR A 191 -8.40 17.14 -2.81
C TYR A 191 -7.13 16.42 -3.30
N TYR A 192 -6.16 16.25 -2.41
CA TYR A 192 -4.77 15.96 -2.79
C TYR A 192 -4.58 14.57 -3.42
N LEU A 193 -5.23 13.54 -2.89
CA LEU A 193 -5.15 12.16 -3.43
C LEU A 193 -5.53 12.07 -4.91
N ALA A 194 -6.41 12.96 -5.41
CA ALA A 194 -6.80 12.98 -6.82
C ALA A 194 -5.90 13.89 -7.69
N ARG A 195 -4.81 14.43 -7.13
CA ARG A 195 -3.99 15.49 -7.75
C ARG A 195 -2.50 15.26 -7.69
N THR A 196 -2.04 14.46 -6.74
CA THR A 196 -0.64 14.07 -6.60
C THR A 196 -0.23 12.73 -7.20
N PRO A 197 -1.12 11.84 -7.71
CA PRO A 197 -0.69 10.69 -8.49
C PRO A 197 0.18 11.11 -9.69
N GLY A 198 1.29 10.40 -9.94
CA GLY A 198 2.30 10.75 -10.94
C GLY A 198 3.33 11.78 -10.48
N LEU A 199 3.45 12.03 -9.16
CA LEU A 199 4.44 12.92 -8.57
C LEU A 199 5.05 12.27 -7.30
N ASN A 200 6.38 12.37 -7.12
CA ASN A 200 7.06 12.15 -5.83
C ASN A 200 6.37 12.87 -4.64
N LEU A 201 5.61 13.93 -4.92
CA LEU A 201 4.88 14.67 -3.91
C LEU A 201 3.82 13.83 -3.17
N ARG A 202 3.25 12.76 -3.74
CA ARG A 202 2.25 11.94 -3.03
C ARG A 202 2.87 11.28 -1.80
N THR A 203 3.96 10.54 -1.99
CA THR A 203 4.71 9.86 -0.92
C THR A 203 5.18 10.85 0.13
N GLN A 204 5.72 11.98 -0.33
CA GLN A 204 6.13 13.06 0.55
C GLN A 204 4.97 13.69 1.33
N LEU A 205 3.73 13.67 0.81
CA LEU A 205 2.54 14.15 1.54
C LEU A 205 2.07 13.15 2.60
N GLU A 206 2.01 11.87 2.26
CA GLU A 206 1.65 10.78 3.21
C GLU A 206 2.68 10.67 4.34
N GLY A 207 3.96 10.92 4.03
CA GLY A 207 5.04 10.97 5.01
C GLY A 207 4.96 12.12 6.03
N ASN A 208 4.04 13.09 5.92
CA ASN A 208 4.00 14.22 6.87
C ASN A 208 3.17 13.95 8.13
N SER A 209 3.62 14.51 9.25
CA SER A 209 2.82 14.59 10.48
C SER A 209 2.74 16.01 11.06
N PHE A 210 1.67 16.28 11.82
CA PHE A 210 1.55 17.55 12.55
C PHE A 210 2.61 17.68 13.65
N ALA A 211 3.04 16.56 14.25
CA ALA A 211 4.13 16.54 15.22
C ALA A 211 5.44 17.02 14.60
N GLU A 212 5.85 16.48 13.46
CA GLU A 212 7.04 16.94 12.73
C GLU A 212 6.94 18.42 12.35
N LEU A 213 5.76 18.89 11.90
CA LEU A 213 5.56 20.30 11.62
C LEU A 213 5.84 21.18 12.86
N ILE A 214 5.33 20.79 14.03
CA ILE A 214 5.61 21.51 15.28
C ILE A 214 7.10 21.48 15.60
N GLN A 215 7.73 20.30 15.52
CA GLN A 215 9.15 20.10 15.84
C GLN A 215 10.09 20.89 14.93
N ARG A 216 9.82 20.93 13.62
CA ARG A 216 10.62 21.70 12.66
C ARG A 216 10.50 23.22 12.87
N ASN A 217 9.44 23.70 13.52
CA ASN A 217 9.13 25.13 13.65
C ASN A 217 9.13 25.67 15.08
N THR A 218 9.37 24.83 16.08
CA THR A 218 9.29 25.21 17.51
C THR A 218 10.39 24.53 18.30
N ASP A 219 11.07 25.29 19.16
CA ASP A 219 12.06 24.74 20.08
C ASP A 219 11.38 24.01 21.26
N GLY A 220 12.06 22.99 21.79
CA GLY A 220 11.62 22.29 23.02
C GLY A 220 10.43 21.33 22.82
N THR A 221 10.14 20.95 21.59
CA THR A 221 9.04 20.03 21.23
C THR A 221 9.52 18.66 20.75
N HIS A 222 10.80 18.33 20.93
CA HIS A 222 11.41 17.04 20.55
C HIS A 222 10.89 15.83 21.32
N THR A 223 9.81 15.96 22.10
CA THR A 223 9.22 14.89 22.92
C THR A 223 7.75 14.66 22.63
N LEU A 224 7.28 15.17 21.48
CA LEU A 224 5.90 14.99 21.05
C LEU A 224 5.70 13.55 20.59
N LYS A 225 4.53 13.00 20.91
CA LYS A 225 4.04 11.80 20.25
C LYS A 225 3.79 12.13 18.76
N ALA A 226 3.95 11.16 17.86
CA ALA A 226 3.68 11.36 16.44
C ALA A 226 2.23 11.80 16.20
N ASP A 227 1.27 11.18 16.90
CA ASP A 227 -0.06 11.74 17.09
C ASP A 227 -0.02 12.86 18.15
N ALA A 228 0.12 14.09 17.68
CA ALA A 228 0.16 15.28 18.52
C ALA A 228 -1.16 15.58 19.26
N PHE A 229 -2.27 14.90 18.95
CA PHE A 229 -3.55 15.05 19.64
C PHE A 229 -3.74 14.05 20.79
N ALA A 230 -2.96 12.97 20.80
CA ALA A 230 -2.91 11.99 21.88
C ALA A 230 -1.93 12.40 23.00
N THR A 231 -1.98 11.64 24.08
CA THR A 231 -1.07 11.80 25.23
C THR A 231 -0.19 10.58 25.37
N ALA A 232 1.10 10.79 25.60
CA ALA A 232 2.02 9.74 26.03
C ALA A 232 2.10 9.71 27.56
N ASP A 233 2.14 8.51 28.12
CA ASP A 233 2.33 8.25 29.54
C ASP A 233 3.79 8.42 29.93
N CYS A 234 4.70 7.85 29.12
CA CYS A 234 6.13 7.90 29.31
C CYS A 234 6.85 8.61 28.17
N LYS A 235 7.94 9.31 28.52
CA LYS A 235 8.80 10.01 27.56
C LYS A 235 10.24 9.77 27.96
N PHE A 236 11.01 9.17 27.06
CA PHE A 236 12.37 8.73 27.32
C PHE A 236 13.35 9.47 26.41
N GLU A 237 14.29 10.18 27.02
CA GLU A 237 15.39 10.87 26.33
C GLU A 237 16.60 9.94 26.26
N LEU A 238 16.84 9.28 25.12
CA LEU A 238 17.97 8.34 25.01
C LEU A 238 19.32 9.00 25.28
N SER A 239 19.45 10.31 25.03
CA SER A 239 20.62 11.11 25.39
C SER A 239 20.91 11.16 26.91
N ALA A 240 19.86 11.15 27.73
CA ALA A 240 19.94 11.09 29.19
C ALA A 240 20.06 9.64 29.70
N LEU A 241 19.60 8.69 28.88
CA LEU A 241 19.66 7.25 29.17
C LEU A 241 20.87 6.57 28.54
N ASN A 242 21.79 7.28 27.88
CA ASN A 242 22.92 6.66 27.23
C ASN A 242 23.86 6.04 28.28
N GLY A 243 24.39 4.85 27.97
CA GLY A 243 25.29 4.14 28.85
C GLY A 243 26.21 3.24 28.05
N THR A 244 27.48 3.30 28.40
CA THR A 244 28.53 2.58 27.71
C THR A 244 28.57 1.11 28.15
N PRO A 245 29.22 0.20 27.40
CA PRO A 245 29.55 -1.15 27.90
C PRO A 245 30.26 -1.13 29.27
N ALA A 246 31.05 -0.08 29.55
CA ALA A 246 31.64 0.16 30.86
C ALA A 246 30.58 0.50 31.94
N GLY A 247 29.53 1.24 31.57
CA GLY A 247 28.34 1.49 32.40
C GLY A 247 27.56 0.21 32.71
N PHE A 248 27.34 -0.67 31.71
CA PHE A 248 26.76 -2.00 31.94
C PHE A 248 27.60 -2.85 32.90
N THR A 249 28.93 -2.79 32.78
CA THR A 249 29.84 -3.50 33.69
C THR A 249 29.72 -2.98 35.14
N ALA A 250 29.45 -1.69 35.32
CA ALA A 250 29.34 -1.05 36.63
C ALA A 250 27.96 -1.22 37.29
N SER A 251 26.87 -1.17 36.50
CA SER A 251 25.48 -1.09 36.99
C SER A 251 24.58 -2.24 36.52
N GLY A 252 25.15 -3.21 35.80
CA GLY A 252 24.40 -4.31 35.19
C GLY A 252 23.42 -3.82 34.12
N SER A 253 22.26 -4.48 34.05
CA SER A 253 21.18 -4.15 33.11
C SER A 253 20.28 -2.99 33.57
N THR A 254 20.66 -2.25 34.62
CA THR A 254 19.82 -1.20 35.20
C THR A 254 19.95 0.09 34.40
N VAL A 255 18.82 0.71 34.05
CA VAL A 255 18.76 2.09 33.54
C VAL A 255 18.58 3.02 34.72
N ALA A 256 19.32 4.13 34.75
CA ALA A 256 19.20 5.11 35.83
C ALA A 256 17.94 5.96 35.62
N ASP A 257 17.25 6.27 36.71
CA ASP A 257 16.09 7.16 36.73
C ASP A 257 16.49 8.61 36.41
N ASP A 258 15.86 9.23 35.42
CA ASP A 258 15.94 10.67 35.18
C ASP A 258 14.83 11.37 35.98
N PRO A 259 15.14 12.12 37.04
CA PRO A 259 14.12 12.76 37.86
C PRO A 259 13.32 13.86 37.14
N ASN A 260 13.67 14.20 35.90
CA ASN A 260 12.98 15.21 35.09
C ASN A 260 11.93 14.61 34.13
N THR A 261 11.88 13.28 33.95
CA THR A 261 10.90 12.62 33.10
C THR A 261 9.66 12.19 33.89
N PRO A 262 8.51 11.94 33.23
CA PRO A 262 7.28 11.51 33.92
C PRO A 262 7.37 10.11 34.53
N CYS A 263 8.20 9.24 33.94
CA CYS A 263 8.25 7.82 34.25
C CYS A 263 9.59 7.43 34.87
N ARG A 264 9.54 6.40 35.71
CA ARG A 264 10.70 5.85 36.41
C ARG A 264 11.43 4.84 35.53
N GLU A 265 12.50 5.25 34.83
CA GLU A 265 13.21 4.39 33.88
C GLU A 265 13.81 3.15 34.55
N ASP A 266 14.24 3.25 35.81
CA ASP A 266 14.80 2.11 36.55
C ASP A 266 13.78 0.97 36.76
N LEU A 267 12.49 1.30 36.75
CA LEU A 267 11.39 0.35 36.89
C LEU A 267 10.92 -0.20 35.54
N LEU A 268 10.95 0.60 34.48
CA LEU A 268 10.40 0.26 33.16
C LEU A 268 11.43 -0.27 32.17
N LEU A 269 12.66 0.22 32.21
CA LEU A 269 13.66 -0.03 31.19
C LEU A 269 14.80 -0.93 31.69
N LEU A 270 15.38 -1.68 30.76
CA LEU A 270 16.62 -2.42 30.95
C LEU A 270 17.64 -2.05 29.87
N ARG A 271 18.92 -2.23 30.18
CA ARG A 271 20.02 -2.07 29.23
C ARG A 271 20.63 -3.43 28.86
N LYS A 272 20.82 -3.68 27.56
CA LYS A 272 21.58 -4.82 27.04
C LYS A 272 23.07 -4.50 26.88
N PRO A 273 23.96 -5.51 26.83
CA PRO A 273 25.41 -5.31 26.66
C PRO A 273 25.82 -4.57 25.39
N ASP A 274 25.01 -4.66 24.32
CA ASP A 274 25.21 -3.99 23.03
C ASP A 274 24.79 -2.52 23.03
N GLY A 275 24.27 -2.01 24.16
CA GLY A 275 23.79 -0.62 24.30
C GLY A 275 22.28 -0.48 24.25
N THR A 276 21.55 -1.50 23.77
CA THR A 276 20.10 -1.43 23.57
C THR A 276 19.35 -1.08 24.85
N ILE A 277 18.48 -0.08 24.77
CA ILE A 277 17.47 0.27 25.78
C ILE A 277 16.19 -0.47 25.43
N GLN A 278 15.72 -1.31 26.35
CA GLN A 278 14.53 -2.14 26.11
C GLN A 278 13.48 -1.91 27.20
N TYR A 279 12.22 -1.79 26.80
CA TYR A 279 11.08 -1.83 27.71
C TYR A 279 10.91 -3.23 28.31
N LYS A 280 10.67 -3.30 29.62
CA LYS A 280 10.48 -4.57 30.30
C LYS A 280 9.08 -5.11 29.99
N ALA A 281 9.04 -6.23 29.27
CA ALA A 281 7.81 -6.99 29.02
C ALA A 281 7.00 -7.33 30.29
N LEU A 282 7.63 -7.39 31.47
CA LEU A 282 6.95 -7.50 32.75
C LEU A 282 7.52 -6.47 33.72
N ASN A 283 6.68 -5.51 34.11
CA ASN A 283 7.02 -4.51 35.11
C ASN A 283 5.84 -4.27 36.07
N ALA A 284 6.09 -3.55 37.17
CA ALA A 284 5.10 -3.33 38.23
C ALA A 284 4.38 -1.97 38.16
N VAL A 285 4.78 -1.12 37.21
CA VAL A 285 4.29 0.24 37.03
C VAL A 285 3.18 0.26 35.97
N ASP A 286 3.41 -0.48 34.90
CA ASP A 286 2.54 -0.66 33.76
C ASP A 286 2.32 -2.18 33.54
N PRO A 287 1.26 -2.75 34.13
CA PRO A 287 0.92 -4.16 33.97
C PRO A 287 0.45 -4.45 32.53
N PRO A 288 0.80 -5.61 31.95
CA PRO A 288 0.47 -5.93 30.56
C PRO A 288 -1.00 -5.69 30.16
N GLY A 289 -1.18 -4.93 29.08
CA GLY A 289 -2.44 -4.66 28.37
C GLY A 289 -2.60 -3.16 28.10
N ILE A 290 -2.96 -2.78 26.86
CA ILE A 290 -3.04 -1.41 26.28
C ILE A 290 -3.34 -0.32 27.32
N ASN A 291 -2.32 0.13 28.05
CA ASN A 291 -2.41 1.13 29.12
C ASN A 291 -1.03 1.78 29.35
N GLY A 292 -0.25 2.07 28.32
CA GLY A 292 0.99 2.83 28.50
C GLY A 292 1.68 3.26 27.21
N GLN A 293 1.31 4.40 26.62
CA GLN A 293 1.95 4.89 25.39
C GLN A 293 3.26 5.61 25.68
N SER A 294 4.36 5.25 25.01
CA SER A 294 5.68 5.85 25.22
C SER A 294 6.16 6.67 24.02
N VAL A 295 7.03 7.65 24.30
CA VAL A 295 7.80 8.35 23.27
C VAL A 295 9.28 8.15 23.56
N TYR A 296 10.02 7.68 22.57
CA TYR A 296 11.46 7.49 22.62
C TYR A 296 12.13 8.53 21.71
N ASN A 297 12.97 9.38 22.31
CA ASN A 297 13.71 10.41 21.57
C ASN A 297 15.19 10.00 21.51
N GLY A 298 15.64 9.67 20.32
CA GLY A 298 17.01 9.32 20.02
C GLY A 298 17.94 10.52 20.01
N THR A 299 19.16 10.28 19.55
CA THR A 299 20.31 11.15 19.67
C THR A 299 20.93 11.38 18.29
N PRO A 300 21.95 12.25 18.15
CA PRO A 300 22.64 12.41 16.87
C PRO A 300 23.58 11.26 16.49
N GLY A 301 23.45 10.08 17.09
CA GLY A 301 24.26 8.92 16.72
C GLY A 301 23.58 7.63 17.10
N ASN A 302 24.10 6.53 16.56
CA ASN A 302 23.43 5.22 16.54
C ASN A 302 22.81 4.79 17.89
N ASP A 303 21.49 4.81 17.92
CA ASP A 303 20.64 4.40 19.01
C ASP A 303 20.09 2.99 18.78
N ARG A 304 19.73 2.32 19.88
CA ARG A 304 19.14 0.97 19.85
C ARG A 304 18.02 0.93 20.87
N VAL A 305 16.78 0.83 20.42
CA VAL A 305 15.59 0.97 21.27
C VAL A 305 14.54 -0.08 20.95
N PHE A 306 14.07 -0.76 21.99
CA PHE A 306 13.07 -1.83 21.90
C PHE A 306 11.87 -1.42 22.78
N GLY A 307 10.71 -1.23 22.14
CA GLY A 307 9.44 -0.76 22.70
C GLY A 307 8.69 -1.75 23.59
N GLY A 308 7.46 -1.37 23.91
CA GLY A 308 6.55 -2.06 24.82
C GLY A 308 5.58 -3.02 24.13
N VAL A 309 4.33 -3.02 24.57
CA VAL A 309 3.21 -3.73 23.90
C VAL A 309 2.05 -2.75 23.66
N ASP A 310 2.39 -1.47 23.63
CA ASP A 310 1.50 -0.32 23.65
C ASP A 310 1.87 0.58 22.46
N ASN A 311 0.93 1.39 22.01
CA ASN A 311 1.09 2.29 20.86
C ASN A 311 2.14 3.38 21.14
N ASP A 312 3.37 3.12 20.74
CA ASP A 312 4.57 3.89 21.01
C ASP A 312 4.92 4.85 19.85
N THR A 313 5.82 5.79 20.13
CA THR A 313 6.45 6.63 19.10
C THR A 313 7.96 6.61 19.25
N PHE A 314 8.66 6.40 18.16
CA PHE A 314 10.12 6.44 18.10
C PHE A 314 10.58 7.55 17.17
N TRP A 315 11.49 8.38 17.66
CA TRP A 315 12.26 9.34 16.88
C TRP A 315 13.73 8.92 16.93
N GLY A 316 14.25 8.25 15.90
CA GLY A 316 15.65 7.80 15.86
C GLY A 316 16.62 8.99 15.84
N GLY A 317 16.47 9.89 14.87
CA GLY A 317 17.20 11.17 14.84
C GLY A 317 18.27 11.18 13.76
N ASP A 318 19.55 11.29 14.14
CA ASP A 318 20.65 11.11 13.18
C ASP A 318 21.44 9.86 13.57
N GLY A 319 22.04 9.16 12.60
CA GLY A 319 22.85 7.98 12.85
C GLY A 319 22.16 6.73 12.31
N ASN A 320 22.83 5.58 12.43
CA ASN A 320 22.24 4.31 11.99
C ASN A 320 21.62 3.63 13.20
N ASP A 321 20.32 3.83 13.37
CA ASP A 321 19.54 3.42 14.52
C ASP A 321 18.95 2.03 14.34
N VAL A 322 18.63 1.37 15.46
CA VAL A 322 17.88 0.10 15.47
C VAL A 322 16.69 0.25 16.38
N ILE A 323 15.51 0.24 15.78
CA ILE A 323 14.22 0.44 16.42
C ILE A 323 13.41 -0.86 16.30
N GLU A 324 12.86 -1.33 17.41
CA GLU A 324 11.96 -2.48 17.47
C GLU A 324 10.71 -2.07 18.25
N GLY A 325 9.56 -1.87 17.60
CA GLY A 325 8.31 -1.41 18.25
C GLY A 325 7.72 -2.47 19.18
N ASN A 326 7.73 -3.72 18.71
CA ASN A 326 7.14 -4.92 19.30
C ASN A 326 5.64 -5.10 19.05
N ASN A 327 4.75 -4.59 19.90
CA ASN A 327 3.31 -4.73 19.61
C ASN A 327 2.62 -3.43 19.94
N GLY A 328 1.47 -3.20 19.33
CA GLY A 328 0.72 -1.96 19.49
C GLY A 328 0.64 -1.27 18.14
N ASP A 329 -0.18 -0.23 18.01
CA ASP A 329 -0.16 0.58 16.78
C ASP A 329 0.92 1.66 16.95
N ASP A 330 2.12 1.34 16.51
CA ASP A 330 3.37 2.08 16.71
C ASP A 330 3.64 3.07 15.57
N VAL A 331 4.38 4.12 15.89
CA VAL A 331 4.90 5.06 14.89
C VAL A 331 6.40 5.19 15.05
N ALA A 332 7.16 4.63 14.12
CA ALA A 332 8.62 4.73 14.12
C ALA A 332 9.10 5.64 12.99
N LEU A 333 9.95 6.61 13.34
CA LEU A 333 10.67 7.45 12.39
C LEU A 333 12.17 7.23 12.62
N GLY A 334 12.86 6.62 11.66
CA GLY A 334 14.30 6.40 11.69
C GLY A 334 15.05 7.72 11.75
N GLY A 335 14.88 8.55 10.73
CA GLY A 335 15.53 9.86 10.64
C GLY A 335 16.62 9.83 9.59
N ASN A 336 17.77 10.47 9.86
CA ASN A 336 18.89 10.46 8.91
C ASN A 336 19.84 9.31 9.24
N GLY A 337 20.24 8.52 8.24
CA GLY A 337 21.19 7.43 8.40
C GLY A 337 20.58 6.14 7.87
N ASN A 338 21.33 5.04 7.97
CA ASN A 338 20.83 3.74 7.50
C ASN A 338 20.24 3.01 8.71
N ASP A 339 18.94 3.13 8.89
CA ASP A 339 18.19 2.65 10.04
C ASP A 339 17.65 1.24 9.83
N ILE A 340 17.46 0.52 10.93
CA ILE A 340 16.78 -0.77 10.93
C ILE A 340 15.56 -0.65 11.85
N ILE A 341 14.37 -0.75 11.27
CA ILE A 341 13.09 -0.62 11.97
C ILE A 341 12.35 -1.96 11.85
N THR A 342 11.98 -2.55 12.97
CA THR A 342 11.19 -3.78 13.00
C THR A 342 9.99 -3.63 13.93
N ASP A 343 8.92 -4.37 13.64
CA ASP A 343 7.78 -4.53 14.53
C ASP A 343 7.27 -5.98 14.56
N LEU A 344 6.39 -6.32 15.50
CA LEU A 344 5.86 -7.70 15.63
C LEU A 344 4.34 -7.83 15.53
N ASN A 345 3.53 -6.78 15.79
CA ASN A 345 2.11 -6.71 15.46
C ASN A 345 1.56 -5.28 15.64
N GLY A 346 0.66 -4.83 14.77
CA GLY A 346 0.07 -3.51 14.97
C GLY A 346 -0.79 -3.04 13.82
N ALA A 347 -1.02 -1.73 13.78
CA ALA A 347 -1.43 -1.03 12.57
C ALA A 347 -0.50 0.18 12.50
N ASP A 348 0.70 -0.10 12.01
CA ASP A 348 1.90 0.68 12.29
C ASP A 348 2.16 1.69 11.19
N VAL A 349 2.85 2.77 11.55
CA VAL A 349 3.34 3.77 10.59
C VAL A 349 4.85 3.87 10.72
N LEU A 350 5.56 3.24 9.79
CA LEU A 350 7.01 3.13 9.83
C LEU A 350 7.64 3.96 8.71
N LYS A 351 8.58 4.83 9.09
CA LYS A 351 9.27 5.75 8.18
C LYS A 351 10.77 5.61 8.34
N GLY A 352 11.48 5.29 7.27
CA GLY A 352 12.94 5.24 7.24
C GLY A 352 13.50 6.65 7.39
N GLY A 353 13.35 7.45 6.34
CA GLY A 353 13.87 8.81 6.25
C GLY A 353 15.00 8.86 5.23
N PRO A 354 15.91 9.85 5.30
CA PRO A 354 17.06 9.86 4.41
C PRO A 354 18.13 8.83 4.79
N GLY A 355 18.42 7.90 3.89
CA GLY A 355 19.45 6.87 4.03
C GLY A 355 19.00 5.55 3.42
N ASN A 356 19.84 4.52 3.50
CA ASN A 356 19.47 3.18 3.02
C ASN A 356 18.89 2.37 4.18
N ASP A 357 17.59 2.42 4.35
CA ASP A 357 16.89 1.89 5.51
C ASP A 357 16.40 0.45 5.31
N ALA A 358 16.16 -0.25 6.42
CA ALA A 358 15.55 -1.58 6.41
C ALA A 358 14.35 -1.61 7.35
N ILE A 359 13.16 -1.86 6.80
CA ILE A 359 11.89 -1.79 7.55
C ILE A 359 11.14 -3.13 7.45
N ASP A 360 10.78 -3.73 8.58
CA ASP A 360 9.86 -4.88 8.67
C ASP A 360 8.68 -4.52 9.57
N ALA A 361 7.50 -4.33 8.97
CA ALA A 361 6.31 -3.93 9.72
C ALA A 361 5.68 -5.07 10.52
N GLY A 362 6.00 -6.33 10.19
CA GLY A 362 5.36 -7.47 10.84
C GLY A 362 3.87 -7.60 10.46
N PRO A 363 3.05 -8.28 11.27
CA PRO A 363 1.63 -8.45 11.01
C PRO A 363 0.80 -7.22 11.42
N GLY A 364 0.04 -6.66 10.50
CA GLY A 364 -0.74 -5.47 10.75
C GLY A 364 -1.32 -4.89 9.47
N ASN A 365 -2.22 -3.92 9.61
CA ASN A 365 -2.58 -3.09 8.47
C ASN A 365 -1.66 -1.87 8.52
N ASP A 366 -0.49 -2.00 7.89
CA ASP A 366 0.64 -1.10 8.12
C ASP A 366 0.84 -0.13 6.95
N LEU A 367 1.41 1.03 7.27
CA LEU A 367 1.88 2.03 6.33
C LEU A 367 3.40 2.11 6.41
N VAL A 368 4.07 1.64 5.35
CA VAL A 368 5.53 1.59 5.26
C VAL A 368 6.02 2.65 4.26
N ILE A 369 6.96 3.49 4.68
CA ILE A 369 7.50 4.59 3.85
C ILE A 369 9.02 4.58 3.96
N GLY A 370 9.73 4.22 2.88
CA GLY A 370 11.20 4.25 2.82
C GLY A 370 11.74 5.69 2.90
N ASN A 371 11.30 6.53 1.96
CA ASN A 371 11.75 7.91 1.70
C ASN A 371 12.94 8.00 0.75
N GLU A 372 14.10 8.49 1.16
CA GLU A 372 15.19 8.83 0.22
C GLU A 372 16.39 7.92 0.46
N GLY A 373 16.72 7.08 -0.51
CA GLY A 373 17.83 6.14 -0.45
C GLY A 373 17.45 4.81 -1.10
N ALA A 374 18.37 3.84 -1.07
CA ALA A 374 18.02 2.49 -1.48
C ALA A 374 17.52 1.75 -0.25
N ASP A 375 16.23 1.45 -0.17
CA ASP A 375 15.58 0.89 1.00
C ASP A 375 15.27 -0.60 0.84
N PHE A 376 15.13 -1.29 1.97
CA PHE A 376 14.71 -2.69 2.03
C PHE A 376 13.46 -2.80 2.90
N LEU A 377 12.30 -3.00 2.27
CA LEU A 377 11.00 -2.88 2.90
C LEU A 377 10.28 -4.24 2.95
N ASN A 378 9.62 -4.53 4.06
CA ASN A 378 8.74 -5.68 4.23
C ASN A 378 7.44 -5.24 4.90
N GLY A 379 6.33 -5.27 4.16
CA GLY A 379 5.00 -4.97 4.69
C GLY A 379 4.48 -6.05 5.65
N GLY A 380 4.99 -7.27 5.57
CA GLY A 380 4.68 -8.32 6.53
C GLY A 380 3.35 -9.02 6.24
N ALA A 381 2.35 -8.94 7.11
CA ALA A 381 1.09 -9.68 6.91
C ALA A 381 -0.14 -8.84 7.18
N ASN A 382 -1.24 -9.14 6.48
CA ASN A 382 -2.45 -8.31 6.28
C ASN A 382 -2.26 -7.22 5.22
N ASP A 383 -3.30 -6.41 5.00
CA ASP A 383 -3.34 -5.50 3.86
C ASP A 383 -2.50 -4.26 4.19
N ASN A 384 -1.39 -4.08 3.49
CA ASN A 384 -0.43 -3.00 3.70
C ASN A 384 -0.39 -1.99 2.55
N GLU A 385 0.03 -0.77 2.86
CA GLU A 385 0.39 0.24 1.87
C GLU A 385 1.88 0.59 2.01
N THR A 386 2.66 0.37 0.95
CA THR A 386 4.11 0.58 0.96
C THR A 386 4.52 1.59 -0.11
N PHE A 387 5.32 2.57 0.30
CA PHE A 387 5.96 3.53 -0.58
C PHE A 387 7.49 3.38 -0.47
N GLY A 388 8.16 3.06 -1.56
CA GLY A 388 9.64 3.00 -1.66
C GLY A 388 10.23 4.38 -1.47
N GLY A 389 10.05 5.23 -2.48
CA GLY A 389 10.43 6.63 -2.46
C GLY A 389 11.47 6.94 -3.54
N GLU A 390 12.48 7.75 -3.24
CA GLU A 390 13.55 8.03 -4.21
C GLU A 390 14.74 7.09 -3.98
N GLY A 391 15.10 6.29 -4.99
CA GLY A 391 16.24 5.38 -4.95
C GLY A 391 15.86 4.00 -5.49
N ASN A 392 16.81 3.06 -5.49
CA ASN A 392 16.52 1.71 -5.97
C ASN A 392 16.12 0.84 -4.78
N ASP A 393 14.84 0.59 -4.64
CA ASP A 393 14.24 -0.04 -3.48
C ASP A 393 13.98 -1.54 -3.67
N TYR A 394 13.97 -2.25 -2.55
CA TYR A 394 13.78 -3.69 -2.47
C TYR A 394 12.60 -3.99 -1.56
N ILE A 395 11.43 -4.24 -2.15
CA ILE A 395 10.14 -4.23 -1.46
C ILE A 395 9.52 -5.63 -1.46
N MET A 396 9.22 -6.17 -0.28
CA MET A 396 8.31 -7.31 -0.09
C MET A 396 6.97 -6.76 0.40
N ALA A 397 5.92 -6.90 -0.40
CA ALA A 397 4.58 -6.45 -0.04
C ALA A 397 4.04 -7.26 1.16
N GLY A 398 4.16 -8.58 1.09
CA GLY A 398 3.89 -9.46 2.22
C GLY A 398 2.71 -10.42 2.00
N GLN A 399 1.78 -10.51 2.95
CA GLN A 399 0.59 -11.34 2.82
C GLN A 399 -0.64 -10.47 2.89
N GLY A 400 -1.46 -10.36 1.87
CA GLY A 400 -2.63 -9.49 1.98
C GLY A 400 -3.19 -9.14 0.62
N ALA A 401 -4.08 -8.17 0.59
CA ALA A 401 -4.25 -7.37 -0.61
C ALA A 401 -3.41 -6.11 -0.44
N ASP A 402 -2.16 -6.16 -0.90
CA ASP A 402 -1.19 -5.10 -0.67
C ASP A 402 -1.22 -4.06 -1.82
N SER A 403 -0.79 -2.83 -1.50
CA SER A 403 -0.56 -1.77 -2.49
C SER A 403 0.86 -1.25 -2.36
N VAL A 404 1.66 -1.41 -3.41
CA VAL A 404 3.06 -0.99 -3.45
C VAL A 404 3.27 0.09 -4.51
N PHE A 405 3.98 1.14 -4.12
CA PHE A 405 4.45 2.22 -4.97
C PHE A 405 5.98 2.23 -4.87
N GLY A 406 6.70 1.81 -5.92
CA GLY A 406 8.17 1.89 -5.96
C GLY A 406 8.65 3.34 -5.95
N ASP A 407 7.91 4.21 -6.64
CA ASP A 407 8.19 5.63 -6.86
C ASP A 407 9.35 5.86 -7.84
N GLY A 408 10.55 6.25 -7.42
CA GLY A 408 11.57 6.69 -8.38
C GLY A 408 12.88 5.93 -8.26
N GLY A 409 13.22 5.11 -9.24
CA GLY A 409 14.47 4.33 -9.26
C GLY A 409 14.32 3.03 -10.04
N ASP A 410 15.36 2.20 -10.08
CA ASP A 410 15.24 0.83 -10.64
C ASP A 410 14.89 -0.13 -9.48
N ASP A 411 13.61 -0.37 -9.25
CA ASP A 411 13.10 -1.09 -8.08
C ASP A 411 13.00 -2.60 -8.27
N TRP A 412 12.97 -3.31 -7.14
CA TRP A 412 12.66 -4.73 -7.06
C TRP A 412 11.46 -4.92 -6.12
N ILE A 413 10.34 -5.40 -6.66
CA ILE A 413 9.07 -5.48 -5.95
C ILE A 413 8.56 -6.93 -5.95
N GLU A 414 8.47 -7.55 -4.77
CA GLU A 414 7.91 -8.88 -4.55
C GLU A 414 6.49 -8.76 -3.96
N GLY A 415 5.48 -9.26 -4.66
CA GLY A 415 4.08 -9.15 -4.27
C GLY A 415 3.67 -10.02 -3.09
N GLY A 416 4.38 -11.11 -2.80
CA GLY A 416 4.01 -11.96 -1.69
C GLY A 416 2.84 -12.88 -1.99
N THR A 417 1.90 -12.96 -1.06
CA THR A 417 0.68 -13.75 -1.25
C THR A 417 -0.56 -12.90 -1.16
N GLY A 418 -1.39 -12.95 -2.19
CA GLY A 418 -2.76 -12.45 -2.13
C GLY A 418 -3.17 -11.74 -3.41
N GLN A 419 -3.76 -10.55 -3.30
CA GLN A 419 -4.24 -9.78 -4.45
C GLN A 419 -3.58 -8.42 -4.45
N ASP A 420 -2.46 -8.31 -5.13
CA ASP A 420 -1.53 -7.22 -4.92
C ASP A 420 -1.52 -6.26 -6.11
N LEU A 421 -1.53 -4.96 -5.80
CA LEU A 421 -1.26 -3.90 -6.78
C LEU A 421 0.21 -3.52 -6.64
N LEU A 422 1.01 -3.85 -7.65
CA LEU A 422 2.44 -3.57 -7.66
C LEU A 422 2.72 -2.54 -8.73
N GLN A 423 3.15 -1.37 -8.30
CA GLN A 423 3.35 -0.23 -9.17
C GLN A 423 4.80 0.21 -9.12
N GLY A 424 5.43 0.34 -10.30
CA GLY A 424 6.84 0.68 -10.44
C GLY A 424 7.10 2.12 -10.02
N ASP A 425 6.44 3.05 -10.72
CA ASP A 425 6.63 4.48 -10.49
C ASP A 425 5.55 5.15 -9.60
N HIS A 426 5.33 6.47 -9.74
CA HIS A 426 4.50 7.33 -8.86
C HIS A 426 2.99 7.25 -9.04
N GLY A 427 2.47 6.34 -9.85
CA GLY A 427 1.04 6.06 -10.01
C GLY A 427 0.32 7.07 -10.84
N ALA A 428 0.94 7.48 -11.93
CA ALA A 428 0.31 8.41 -12.83
C ALA A 428 -0.98 7.80 -13.41
N PRO A 429 -2.12 8.52 -13.37
CA PRO A 429 -3.40 7.96 -13.82
C PRO A 429 -3.45 7.62 -15.32
N PHE A 430 -2.51 8.16 -16.10
CA PHE A 430 -2.36 7.86 -17.52
C PHE A 430 -1.08 7.07 -17.82
N PHE A 431 -0.47 6.47 -16.77
CA PHE A 431 0.79 5.73 -16.79
C PHE A 431 1.87 6.47 -17.58
N ASP A 432 1.76 7.80 -17.63
CA ASP A 432 2.79 8.67 -18.11
C ASP A 432 3.64 9.02 -16.91
N ASP A 433 4.95 9.05 -17.04
CA ASP A 433 5.78 9.59 -15.97
C ASP A 433 6.09 11.07 -16.28
N PRO A 434 5.22 12.04 -15.89
CA PRO A 434 5.49 13.45 -16.08
C PRO A 434 6.45 14.01 -15.01
N GLY A 435 6.67 13.25 -13.93
CA GLY A 435 7.47 13.60 -12.77
C GLY A 435 8.95 13.45 -13.06
N GLU A 436 9.32 12.40 -13.79
CA GLU A 436 10.72 12.09 -14.07
C GLU A 436 11.13 12.34 -15.53
N VAL A 437 12.43 12.50 -15.69
CA VAL A 437 13.10 12.68 -17.00
C VAL A 437 13.73 11.36 -17.45
N ALA A 438 13.80 10.39 -16.54
CA ALA A 438 14.34 9.05 -16.72
C ALA A 438 13.54 8.16 -15.76
N PRO A 439 12.50 7.46 -16.26
CA PRO A 439 11.67 6.60 -15.42
C PRO A 439 12.48 5.40 -14.90
N GLY A 440 11.91 4.70 -13.93
CA GLY A 440 12.43 3.46 -13.38
C GLY A 440 12.67 2.37 -14.43
N ASN A 441 13.25 1.26 -14.01
CA ASN A 441 13.35 0.07 -14.86
C ASN A 441 13.21 -1.11 -13.92
N ASP A 442 11.97 -1.47 -13.62
CA ASP A 442 11.64 -2.19 -12.42
C ASP A 442 11.58 -3.69 -12.67
N ILE A 443 11.67 -4.43 -11.57
CA ILE A 443 11.52 -5.87 -11.58
C ILE A 443 10.42 -6.23 -10.59
N PHE A 444 9.31 -6.74 -11.12
CA PHE A 444 8.20 -7.25 -10.34
C PHE A 444 8.27 -8.75 -10.23
N ILE A 445 7.99 -9.29 -9.05
CA ILE A 445 7.91 -10.71 -8.78
C ILE A 445 6.57 -10.98 -8.09
N GLY A 446 5.58 -11.50 -8.82
CA GLY A 446 4.23 -11.64 -8.27
C GLY A 446 4.12 -12.56 -7.07
N GLN A 447 4.95 -13.62 -7.01
CA GLN A 447 4.80 -14.70 -6.03
C GLN A 447 3.35 -15.26 -6.00
N PRO A 448 2.97 -16.26 -5.16
CA PRO A 448 1.64 -16.88 -5.26
C PRO A 448 0.46 -15.93 -4.92
N GLY A 449 -0.21 -15.40 -5.93
CA GLY A 449 -1.31 -14.44 -5.76
C GLY A 449 -1.77 -13.92 -7.12
N GLU A 450 -2.94 -13.28 -7.17
CA GLU A 450 -3.36 -12.58 -8.40
C GLU A 450 -2.74 -11.18 -8.37
N ASN A 451 -1.82 -10.87 -9.29
CA ASN A 451 -1.10 -9.59 -9.25
C ASN A 451 -1.53 -8.65 -10.37
N ASP A 452 -1.59 -7.36 -10.06
CA ASP A 452 -1.69 -6.28 -11.03
C ASP A 452 -0.34 -5.54 -11.08
N TYR A 453 0.45 -5.81 -12.12
CA TYR A 453 1.68 -5.07 -12.38
C TYR A 453 1.35 -3.85 -13.22
N ASP A 454 1.47 -2.68 -12.62
CA ASP A 454 1.35 -1.39 -13.29
C ASP A 454 2.78 -0.78 -13.36
N ALA A 455 3.54 -1.14 -14.39
CA ALA A 455 4.97 -0.83 -14.50
C ALA A 455 5.25 0.65 -14.84
N GLU A 456 4.31 1.29 -15.56
CA GLU A 456 4.36 2.70 -15.94
C GLU A 456 5.42 3.08 -16.98
N GLY A 457 6.62 3.49 -16.59
CA GLY A 457 7.67 3.90 -17.52
C GLY A 457 8.96 3.13 -17.27
N GLY A 458 9.74 2.90 -18.32
CA GLY A 458 10.97 2.13 -18.16
C GLY A 458 11.08 0.94 -19.08
N ASP A 459 12.21 0.24 -18.99
CA ASP A 459 12.33 -1.11 -19.55
C ASP A 459 12.11 -2.12 -18.41
N ASP A 460 10.85 -2.52 -18.19
CA ASP A 460 10.44 -3.26 -16.99
C ASP A 460 10.38 -4.76 -17.20
N ILE A 461 10.44 -5.52 -16.11
CA ILE A 461 10.33 -6.98 -16.11
C ILE A 461 9.29 -7.43 -15.08
N MET A 462 8.21 -8.04 -15.57
CA MET A 462 7.13 -8.60 -14.77
C MET A 462 7.25 -10.13 -14.72
N ALA A 463 7.75 -10.64 -13.60
CA ALA A 463 7.94 -12.07 -13.38
C ALA A 463 6.69 -12.71 -12.77
N GLN A 464 6.02 -13.52 -13.59
CA GLN A 464 4.70 -14.08 -13.34
C GLN A 464 4.73 -15.30 -12.44
N ASN A 465 3.53 -15.69 -12.00
CA ASN A 465 3.28 -16.91 -11.25
C ASN A 465 2.06 -17.66 -11.81
N ALA A 466 1.76 -18.84 -11.26
CA ALA A 466 0.71 -19.73 -11.79
C ALA A 466 -0.74 -19.28 -11.52
N ALA A 467 -0.94 -18.05 -11.03
CA ALA A 467 -2.23 -17.45 -10.76
C ALA A 467 -2.74 -16.64 -11.97
N ILE A 468 -3.46 -15.54 -11.74
CA ILE A 468 -3.93 -14.65 -12.79
C ILE A 468 -3.20 -13.33 -12.60
N ASP A 469 -2.38 -12.98 -13.58
CA ASP A 469 -1.58 -11.76 -13.55
C ASP A 469 -2.04 -10.76 -14.62
N ARG A 470 -1.89 -9.48 -14.33
CA ARG A 470 -2.04 -8.40 -15.32
C ARG A 470 -0.69 -7.73 -15.48
N ASN A 471 -0.12 -7.86 -16.67
CA ASN A 471 1.12 -7.22 -17.10
C ASN A 471 0.76 -5.92 -17.86
N ALA A 472 0.82 -4.78 -17.18
CA ALA A 472 0.67 -3.46 -17.81
C ALA A 472 2.03 -2.74 -17.85
N GLY A 473 2.75 -2.89 -18.96
CA GLY A 473 4.10 -2.31 -19.14
C GLY A 473 4.05 -0.80 -19.42
N ALA A 474 3.19 -0.40 -20.36
CA ALA A 474 2.93 0.98 -20.77
C ALA A 474 4.10 1.71 -21.47
N GLY A 475 5.20 2.00 -20.77
CA GLY A 475 6.11 3.08 -21.10
C GLY A 475 7.57 2.73 -21.34
N GLY A 476 7.88 1.72 -22.13
CA GLY A 476 9.23 1.46 -22.64
C GLY A 476 9.28 0.07 -23.24
N PHE A 477 10.38 -0.69 -23.09
CA PHE A 477 10.45 -2.04 -23.65
C PHE A 477 10.31 -3.11 -22.57
N ASP A 478 9.10 -3.61 -22.41
CA ASP A 478 8.69 -4.37 -21.23
C ASP A 478 8.62 -5.87 -21.47
N TRP A 479 8.92 -6.63 -20.43
CA TRP A 479 8.96 -8.09 -20.45
C TRP A 479 7.95 -8.69 -19.48
N ALA A 480 7.22 -9.71 -19.93
CA ALA A 480 6.62 -10.70 -19.05
C ALA A 480 7.53 -11.95 -19.01
N ILE A 481 7.81 -12.52 -17.84
CA ILE A 481 8.66 -13.71 -17.73
C ILE A 481 8.08 -14.79 -16.80
N GLY A 482 8.23 -16.06 -17.18
CA GLY A 482 7.77 -17.24 -16.43
C GLY A 482 8.77 -17.81 -15.43
N GLN A 483 9.74 -17.02 -14.95
CA GLN A 483 10.83 -17.53 -14.10
C GLN A 483 10.37 -18.24 -12.83
N TYR A 484 9.28 -17.78 -12.21
CA TYR A 484 8.74 -18.33 -10.95
C TYR A 484 7.51 -19.20 -11.18
N ASP A 485 7.16 -19.42 -12.44
CA ASP A 485 5.99 -20.19 -12.81
C ASP A 485 6.21 -21.69 -12.57
N THR A 486 5.19 -22.36 -12.05
CA THR A 486 5.29 -23.78 -11.66
C THR A 486 4.65 -24.73 -12.69
N VAL A 487 4.11 -24.17 -13.76
CA VAL A 487 3.43 -24.85 -14.85
C VAL A 487 3.82 -24.20 -16.18
N ALA A 488 3.58 -24.90 -17.28
CA ALA A 488 3.78 -24.34 -18.61
C ALA A 488 2.82 -23.17 -18.87
N GLN A 489 3.36 -22.12 -19.48
CA GLN A 489 2.67 -20.93 -19.91
C GLN A 489 1.90 -21.15 -21.21
N ASN A 490 0.78 -20.43 -21.35
CA ASN A 490 -0.02 -20.42 -22.57
C ASN A 490 -0.47 -18.99 -22.80
N ASP A 491 0.48 -18.24 -23.30
CA ASP A 491 0.44 -16.79 -23.31
C ASP A 491 -0.09 -16.30 -24.65
N ASP A 492 -0.79 -15.19 -24.55
CA ASP A 492 -1.35 -14.51 -25.69
C ASP A 492 -1.37 -13.03 -25.39
N MET A 493 -0.31 -12.35 -25.80
CA MET A 493 -0.09 -10.92 -25.55
C MET A 493 -1.18 -10.02 -26.17
N MET A 494 -2.10 -10.58 -26.98
CA MET A 494 -3.26 -9.88 -27.56
C MET A 494 -4.60 -10.35 -27.01
N ILE A 495 -4.62 -11.10 -25.90
CA ILE A 495 -5.87 -11.65 -25.36
C ILE A 495 -6.92 -10.57 -25.06
N ASN A 496 -6.48 -9.41 -24.56
CA ASN A 496 -7.33 -8.25 -24.28
C ASN A 496 -8.03 -7.70 -25.54
N ASN A 497 -7.41 -7.85 -26.71
CA ASN A 497 -7.94 -7.43 -28.00
C ASN A 497 -8.78 -8.52 -28.70
N ASN A 498 -8.61 -9.77 -28.28
CA ASN A 498 -9.17 -10.96 -28.92
C ASN A 498 -10.26 -11.66 -28.08
N LEU A 499 -11.10 -10.88 -27.38
CA LEU A 499 -12.21 -11.38 -26.54
C LEU A 499 -13.42 -11.91 -27.35
N GLY A 500 -13.41 -11.75 -28.67
CA GLY A 500 -14.50 -12.12 -29.55
C GLY A 500 -14.70 -13.64 -29.69
N GLY A 501 -15.80 -14.17 -29.15
CA GLY A 501 -16.21 -15.57 -29.35
C GLY A 501 -15.76 -16.55 -28.26
N LEU A 502 -15.02 -16.08 -27.26
CA LEU A 502 -14.70 -16.85 -26.06
C LEU A 502 -15.83 -16.68 -25.02
N PRO A 503 -16.21 -17.72 -24.25
CA PRO A 503 -17.11 -17.53 -23.13
C PRO A 503 -16.46 -16.58 -22.12
N ILE A 504 -17.16 -15.51 -21.73
CA ILE A 504 -16.63 -14.47 -20.81
C ILE A 504 -16.02 -15.09 -19.54
N GLN A 505 -16.62 -16.17 -19.02
CA GLN A 505 -16.15 -16.88 -17.82
C GLN A 505 -14.82 -17.63 -17.99
N VAL A 506 -14.31 -17.82 -19.21
CA VAL A 506 -13.03 -18.50 -19.49
C VAL A 506 -11.91 -17.48 -19.69
N VAL A 507 -12.23 -16.25 -20.10
CA VAL A 507 -11.22 -15.22 -20.37
C VAL A 507 -10.85 -14.41 -19.11
N VAL A 508 -11.71 -14.41 -18.10
CA VAL A 508 -11.45 -13.75 -16.81
C VAL A 508 -10.37 -14.44 -15.97
N ASN A 509 -10.02 -15.68 -16.29
CA ASN A 509 -9.00 -16.47 -15.56
C ASN A 509 -7.76 -16.73 -16.42
N ARG A 510 -7.32 -15.72 -17.16
CA ARG A 510 -6.09 -15.76 -17.94
C ARG A 510 -5.31 -14.50 -17.67
N ASP A 511 -4.00 -14.61 -17.80
CA ASP A 511 -3.12 -13.46 -17.73
C ASP A 511 -3.43 -12.47 -18.84
N ARG A 512 -3.12 -11.22 -18.57
CA ARG A 512 -3.49 -10.09 -19.43
C ARG A 512 -2.24 -9.28 -19.72
N TRP A 513 -2.09 -8.87 -20.97
CA TRP A 513 -1.00 -8.02 -21.43
C TRP A 513 -1.55 -6.71 -21.95
N GLN A 514 -0.88 -5.63 -21.61
CA GLN A 514 -1.18 -4.30 -22.06
C GLN A 514 0.14 -3.56 -22.23
N GLU A 515 0.51 -3.27 -23.49
CA GLU A 515 1.78 -2.60 -23.83
C GLU A 515 2.97 -3.33 -23.19
N THR A 516 3.20 -4.53 -23.71
CA THR A 516 4.34 -5.38 -23.36
C THR A 516 4.93 -5.89 -24.68
N GLU A 517 6.25 -5.79 -24.84
CA GLU A 517 6.95 -6.01 -26.11
C GLU A 517 7.70 -7.34 -26.14
N ALA A 518 7.91 -7.97 -24.98
CA ALA A 518 8.62 -9.23 -24.88
C ALA A 518 8.00 -10.20 -23.89
N ASP A 519 8.27 -11.47 -24.14
CA ASP A 519 7.76 -12.60 -23.37
C ASP A 519 8.84 -13.67 -23.27
N SER A 520 9.07 -14.19 -22.06
CA SER A 520 10.00 -15.28 -21.81
C SER A 520 9.31 -16.38 -21.03
N GLY A 521 9.31 -17.58 -21.60
CA GLY A 521 8.73 -18.77 -21.02
C GLY A 521 9.42 -19.29 -19.77
N THR A 522 9.03 -20.50 -19.42
CA THR A 522 9.39 -21.25 -18.23
C THR A 522 10.44 -22.31 -18.56
N SER A 523 10.49 -23.39 -17.77
CA SER A 523 11.28 -24.59 -18.07
C SER A 523 10.41 -25.79 -18.51
N PHE A 524 9.20 -25.49 -18.99
CA PHE A 524 8.22 -26.46 -19.46
C PHE A 524 7.88 -26.22 -20.94
N ASP A 525 6.96 -27.01 -21.50
CA ASP A 525 6.53 -26.87 -22.90
C ASP A 525 5.54 -25.70 -23.05
N ASP A 526 6.03 -24.52 -23.37
CA ASP A 526 5.28 -23.28 -23.38
C ASP A 526 4.61 -22.98 -24.73
N THR A 527 3.53 -22.20 -24.68
CA THR A 527 2.87 -21.67 -25.88
C THR A 527 2.84 -20.15 -25.82
N ILE A 528 3.76 -19.51 -26.53
CA ILE A 528 3.91 -18.06 -26.50
C ILE A 528 3.39 -17.46 -27.80
N LYS A 529 2.48 -16.49 -27.69
CA LYS A 529 1.96 -15.76 -28.85
C LYS A 529 2.21 -14.28 -28.66
N GLY A 530 3.07 -13.75 -29.52
CA GLY A 530 3.36 -12.33 -29.65
C GLY A 530 2.14 -11.55 -30.12
N THR A 531 2.35 -10.40 -30.70
CA THR A 531 1.31 -9.39 -30.86
C THR A 531 1.00 -9.08 -32.33
N ASP A 532 -0.22 -8.60 -32.62
CA ASP A 532 -0.52 -8.05 -33.94
C ASP A 532 -0.13 -6.57 -33.95
N GLY A 533 1.10 -6.24 -34.37
CA GLY A 533 1.53 -4.85 -34.44
C GLY A 533 0.67 -4.00 -35.38
N VAL A 534 0.29 -2.79 -34.95
CA VAL A 534 0.05 -1.71 -35.92
C VAL A 534 1.43 -1.27 -36.40
N LEU A 535 1.74 -1.48 -37.68
CA LEU A 535 2.99 -1.00 -38.30
C LEU A 535 3.04 0.54 -38.41
N ALA A 536 2.99 1.24 -37.27
CA ALA A 536 3.81 2.43 -37.10
C ALA A 536 5.21 1.95 -36.73
N PHE A 537 6.23 2.64 -37.23
CA PHE A 537 7.61 2.26 -37.00
C PHE A 537 8.35 3.40 -36.27
N PRO A 538 8.94 3.15 -35.08
CA PRO A 538 8.82 1.91 -34.27
C PRO A 538 7.38 1.62 -33.85
N ARG A 539 7.14 0.37 -33.45
CA ARG A 539 5.83 -0.19 -33.13
C ARG A 539 5.05 0.77 -32.23
N LEU A 540 3.83 1.15 -32.63
CA LEU A 540 2.85 1.67 -31.66
C LEU A 540 2.13 0.43 -31.15
N ILE A 541 2.45 -0.05 -29.95
CA ILE A 541 1.41 -0.70 -29.14
C ILE A 541 0.43 0.36 -28.61
N GLY A 542 0.71 1.66 -28.82
CA GLY A 542 -0.18 2.77 -28.48
C GLY A 542 -1.57 2.70 -29.15
N GLY A 543 -2.52 2.12 -28.42
CA GLY A 543 -3.94 2.10 -28.74
C GLY A 543 -4.84 2.45 -27.56
N ALA A 544 -4.31 2.52 -26.34
CA ALA A 544 -5.10 2.68 -25.11
C ALA A 544 -4.85 4.00 -24.34
N GLY A 545 -3.84 4.81 -24.70
CA GLY A 545 -3.70 6.18 -24.20
C GLY A 545 -2.51 6.47 -23.28
N PHE A 546 -1.48 5.63 -23.30
CA PHE A 546 -0.29 5.72 -22.44
C PHE A 546 0.93 6.32 -23.17
N THR A 547 2.04 6.50 -22.44
CA THR A 547 3.30 7.18 -22.84
C THR A 547 3.92 6.63 -24.12
N GLY A 548 3.91 5.31 -24.29
CA GLY A 548 4.67 4.58 -25.31
C GLY A 548 6.18 4.61 -25.03
N CYS A 549 6.99 4.58 -26.10
CA CYS A 549 8.47 4.45 -26.07
C CYS A 549 8.99 3.00 -26.18
N ASP A 550 8.13 2.13 -26.72
CA ASP A 550 8.20 0.70 -27.06
C ASP A 550 9.42 0.31 -27.95
N ALA A 551 10.64 0.66 -27.54
CA ALA A 551 11.86 0.38 -28.29
C ALA A 551 13.11 0.40 -27.40
N LEU A 552 14.00 -0.57 -27.64
CA LEU A 552 15.30 -0.66 -26.99
C LEU A 552 16.31 0.26 -27.68
N ASP A 553 16.99 1.10 -26.91
CA ASP A 553 18.24 1.72 -27.34
C ASP A 553 19.45 0.85 -26.95
N GLN A 554 20.67 1.35 -27.18
CA GLN A 554 21.88 0.60 -26.83
C GLN A 554 22.06 0.40 -25.32
N ALA A 555 21.56 1.33 -24.49
CA ALA A 555 21.62 1.21 -23.05
C ALA A 555 20.62 0.15 -22.57
N GLY A 556 19.39 0.15 -23.08
CA GLY A 556 18.39 -0.90 -22.82
C GLY A 556 18.90 -2.29 -23.20
N VAL A 557 19.50 -2.44 -24.40
CA VAL A 557 20.14 -3.71 -24.80
C VAL A 557 21.32 -4.11 -23.90
N ALA A 558 22.09 -3.14 -23.39
CA ALA A 558 23.21 -3.41 -22.50
C ALA A 558 22.79 -3.72 -21.05
N ARG A 559 21.58 -3.29 -20.65
CA ARG A 559 20.98 -3.57 -19.33
C ARG A 559 20.75 -5.06 -19.14
N ILE A 560 20.32 -5.76 -20.20
CA ILE A 560 20.12 -7.21 -20.20
C ILE A 560 21.36 -7.90 -20.77
N LYS A 561 22.12 -8.55 -19.89
CA LYS A 561 23.33 -9.28 -20.28
C LYS A 561 22.97 -10.42 -21.25
N GLY A 562 23.60 -10.43 -22.42
CA GLY A 562 23.40 -11.46 -23.46
C GLY A 562 22.41 -11.09 -24.56
N LEU A 563 21.53 -10.10 -24.33
CA LEU A 563 20.49 -9.71 -25.29
C LEU A 563 21.04 -9.25 -26.65
N ALA A 564 22.17 -8.52 -26.64
CA ALA A 564 22.83 -8.04 -27.85
C ALA A 564 23.22 -9.16 -28.84
N ALA A 565 23.35 -10.41 -28.39
CA ALA A 565 23.70 -11.53 -29.25
C ALA A 565 22.51 -12.03 -30.09
N LEU A 566 21.27 -11.84 -29.59
CA LEU A 566 20.04 -12.26 -30.26
C LEU A 566 19.56 -11.23 -31.29
N LEU A 567 19.88 -9.95 -31.06
CA LEU A 567 19.46 -8.84 -31.90
C LEU A 567 20.33 -8.67 -33.16
N PRO A 568 19.76 -8.14 -34.27
CA PRO A 568 20.54 -7.70 -35.41
C PRO A 568 21.60 -6.65 -34.99
N PRO A 569 22.75 -6.56 -35.68
CA PRO A 569 23.72 -5.51 -35.42
C PRO A 569 23.08 -4.12 -35.51
N VAL A 570 23.44 -3.21 -34.60
CA VAL A 570 22.92 -1.82 -34.53
C VAL A 570 22.86 -1.11 -35.89
N ALA A 571 23.82 -1.36 -36.78
CA ALA A 571 23.83 -0.75 -38.13
C ALA A 571 22.66 -1.16 -39.03
N GLN A 572 21.92 -2.20 -38.65
CA GLN A 572 20.73 -2.71 -39.32
C GLN A 572 19.43 -2.24 -38.66
N TRP A 573 19.50 -1.65 -37.45
CA TRP A 573 18.32 -1.09 -36.78
C TRP A 573 17.78 0.07 -37.60
N GLN A 574 16.50 0.01 -37.91
CA GLN A 574 15.88 1.03 -38.76
C GLN A 574 15.32 2.22 -37.96
N GLY A 575 15.17 2.06 -36.63
CA GLY A 575 14.57 3.03 -35.71
C GLY A 575 15.53 4.11 -35.24
N THR A 576 14.98 5.28 -34.91
CA THR A 576 15.71 6.34 -34.20
C THR A 576 14.88 6.86 -33.03
N ALA A 577 15.53 7.27 -31.95
CA ALA A 577 14.86 7.85 -30.79
C ALA A 577 13.92 9.02 -31.14
N ALA A 578 14.29 9.84 -32.14
CA ALA A 578 13.46 10.97 -32.58
C ALA A 578 12.15 10.52 -33.27
N GLN A 579 12.16 9.37 -33.94
CA GLN A 579 10.94 8.79 -34.52
C GLN A 579 10.05 8.23 -33.41
N THR A 580 10.60 7.46 -32.47
CA THR A 580 9.87 6.94 -31.31
C THR A 580 9.19 8.06 -30.53
N ALA A 581 9.96 9.10 -30.18
CA ALA A 581 9.43 10.25 -29.45
C ALA A 581 8.33 10.99 -30.22
N SER A 582 8.34 10.98 -31.56
CA SER A 582 7.27 11.61 -32.35
C SER A 582 5.96 10.83 -32.38
N LEU A 583 6.01 9.55 -31.98
CA LEU A 583 4.89 8.62 -31.92
C LEU A 583 4.32 8.50 -30.50
N SER A 584 5.16 8.68 -29.48
CA SER A 584 4.76 8.79 -28.08
C SER A 584 3.74 9.91 -27.85
N VAL A 585 2.78 9.67 -26.94
CA VAL A 585 1.73 10.65 -26.56
C VAL A 585 2.33 11.90 -25.91
N THR A 586 3.42 11.75 -25.15
CA THR A 586 4.10 12.87 -24.48
C THR A 586 5.02 13.65 -25.42
N GLY A 587 5.34 13.07 -26.59
CA GLY A 587 6.28 13.64 -27.55
C GLY A 587 7.75 13.52 -27.12
N ARG A 588 8.05 12.70 -26.10
CA ARG A 588 9.37 12.53 -25.49
C ARG A 588 9.60 11.07 -25.12
N CYS A 589 10.82 10.59 -25.32
CA CYS A 589 11.28 9.29 -24.85
C CYS A 589 12.72 9.44 -24.32
N PRO A 590 13.10 8.71 -23.25
CA PRO A 590 14.46 8.71 -22.71
C PRO A 590 15.46 7.91 -23.58
N LEU A 591 15.13 7.63 -24.84
CA LEU A 591 15.93 6.84 -25.77
C LEU A 591 17.04 7.66 -26.46
N THR A 592 18.14 6.99 -26.79
CA THR A 592 19.27 7.62 -27.48
C THR A 592 19.74 6.85 -28.72
N GLY A 593 20.13 7.58 -29.77
CA GLY A 593 20.74 6.97 -30.97
C GLY A 593 19.76 6.13 -31.82
N PRO A 594 20.29 5.13 -32.55
CA PRO A 594 19.48 4.11 -33.22
C PRO A 594 18.78 3.24 -32.17
N VAL A 595 17.53 2.86 -32.45
CA VAL A 595 16.72 2.01 -31.55
C VAL A 595 16.17 0.80 -32.30
N TRP A 596 15.97 -0.30 -31.58
CA TRP A 596 15.32 -1.51 -32.05
C TRP A 596 13.91 -1.60 -31.44
N GLY A 597 12.90 -1.71 -32.29
CA GLY A 597 11.49 -1.83 -31.91
C GLY A 597 10.70 -2.31 -33.12
N GLU A 598 11.27 -3.31 -33.80
CA GLU A 598 10.77 -3.80 -35.09
C GLU A 598 9.72 -4.91 -34.92
N GLY A 599 9.69 -5.59 -33.77
CA GLY A 599 8.77 -6.67 -33.42
C GLY A 599 8.98 -7.09 -31.97
N ASP A 600 8.39 -8.23 -31.59
CA ASP A 600 8.49 -8.76 -30.24
C ASP A 600 9.78 -9.58 -30.04
N ILE A 601 10.20 -9.74 -28.78
CA ILE A 601 11.23 -10.71 -28.40
C ILE A 601 10.56 -11.83 -27.60
N LEU A 602 10.57 -13.04 -28.16
CA LEU A 602 9.90 -14.22 -27.59
C LEU A 602 10.95 -15.30 -27.29
N LEU A 603 11.05 -15.68 -26.03
CA LEU A 603 12.02 -16.66 -25.53
C LEU A 603 11.25 -17.84 -24.91
N GLY A 604 11.61 -19.09 -25.20
CA GLY A 604 10.91 -20.27 -24.66
C GLY A 604 11.48 -20.76 -23.35
N GLY A 605 12.81 -20.93 -23.34
CA GLY A 605 13.51 -21.58 -22.25
C GLY A 605 13.66 -23.09 -22.52
N PRO A 606 14.03 -23.89 -21.51
CA PRO A 606 14.12 -25.33 -21.70
C PRO A 606 12.74 -25.94 -21.93
N GLY A 607 12.50 -26.59 -23.06
CA GLY A 607 11.20 -27.22 -23.30
C GLY A 607 11.00 -27.63 -24.75
N SER A 608 9.79 -28.04 -25.11
CA SER A 608 9.31 -28.05 -26.49
C SER A 608 8.27 -26.96 -26.70
N ASP A 609 8.74 -25.78 -27.10
CA ASP A 609 7.94 -24.57 -27.10
C ASP A 609 7.27 -24.30 -28.43
N THR A 610 6.15 -23.59 -28.40
CA THR A 610 5.41 -23.19 -29.60
C THR A 610 5.21 -21.68 -29.64
N PHE A 611 5.80 -21.06 -30.65
CA PHE A 611 5.75 -19.61 -30.85
C PHE A 611 4.82 -19.22 -31.98
N THR A 612 4.09 -18.13 -31.81
CA THR A 612 3.42 -17.42 -32.91
C THR A 612 3.73 -15.94 -32.80
N GLY A 613 4.69 -15.44 -33.59
CA GLY A 613 5.09 -14.02 -33.58
C GLY A 613 3.94 -13.07 -33.98
N ARG A 614 3.21 -13.44 -35.04
CA ARG A 614 2.11 -12.70 -35.68
C ARG A 614 2.57 -11.60 -36.62
N SER A 615 2.73 -10.35 -36.21
CA SER A 615 3.07 -9.26 -37.12
C SER A 615 4.18 -8.38 -36.55
N GLY A 616 5.31 -8.31 -37.26
CA GLY A 616 6.45 -7.49 -36.91
C GLY A 616 7.71 -8.02 -37.61
N ASN A 617 8.88 -7.67 -37.10
CA ASN A 617 10.11 -8.42 -37.33
C ASN A 617 10.58 -9.00 -35.99
N GLU A 618 10.20 -10.23 -35.72
CA GLU A 618 10.30 -10.84 -34.39
C GLU A 618 11.69 -11.45 -34.15
N ILE A 619 12.09 -11.46 -32.89
CA ILE A 619 13.22 -12.27 -32.41
C ILE A 619 12.62 -13.43 -31.63
N ILE A 620 12.88 -14.65 -32.09
CA ILE A 620 12.35 -15.85 -31.45
C ILE A 620 13.50 -16.79 -31.10
N ASP A 621 13.57 -17.22 -29.85
CA ASP A 621 14.53 -18.20 -29.37
C ASP A 621 13.79 -19.33 -28.64
N GLY A 622 14.04 -20.59 -29.04
CA GLY A 622 13.45 -21.75 -28.38
C GLY A 622 14.03 -21.99 -27.00
N ASP A 623 15.36 -22.13 -26.89
CA ASP A 623 16.00 -22.67 -25.69
C ASP A 623 16.47 -21.62 -24.65
N ASN A 624 16.69 -20.37 -25.06
CA ASN A 624 17.14 -19.32 -24.14
C ASN A 624 15.98 -18.75 -23.34
N GLU A 625 16.24 -18.28 -22.11
CA GLU A 625 15.23 -17.58 -21.27
C GLU A 625 15.85 -16.31 -20.64
N LEU A 626 15.01 -15.34 -20.29
CA LEU A 626 15.39 -14.18 -19.47
C LEU A 626 15.28 -14.53 -17.98
N ARG A 627 16.34 -14.28 -17.21
CA ARG A 627 16.32 -14.40 -15.74
C ARG A 627 16.70 -13.11 -15.03
N VAL A 628 16.05 -12.90 -13.90
CA VAL A 628 16.32 -11.85 -12.92
C VAL A 628 16.84 -12.41 -11.60
N ALA A 629 17.64 -11.61 -10.89
CA ALA A 629 18.14 -11.91 -9.55
C ALA A 629 18.65 -10.65 -8.85
N ILE A 630 18.78 -10.70 -7.53
CA ILE A 630 19.43 -9.67 -6.72
C ILE A 630 20.87 -10.10 -6.43
N SER A 631 21.84 -9.25 -6.75
CA SER A 631 23.26 -9.45 -6.43
C SER A 631 23.71 -8.53 -5.30
N VAL A 632 24.55 -9.03 -4.40
CA VAL A 632 25.19 -8.24 -3.34
C VAL A 632 26.64 -7.96 -3.75
N THR A 633 26.99 -6.69 -3.88
CA THR A 633 28.31 -6.26 -4.37
C THR A 633 29.09 -5.48 -3.32
N ASP A 634 30.38 -5.22 -3.57
CA ASP A 634 31.21 -4.33 -2.75
C ASP A 634 31.30 -2.88 -3.29
N GLY A 635 30.44 -2.52 -4.25
CA GLY A 635 30.48 -1.25 -4.97
C GLY A 635 31.69 -1.06 -5.89
N ASN A 636 32.63 -2.01 -5.95
CA ASN A 636 33.84 -1.99 -6.77
C ASN A 636 33.86 -3.11 -7.83
N GLY A 637 32.70 -3.75 -8.04
CA GLY A 637 32.49 -4.80 -9.05
C GLY A 637 32.85 -6.22 -8.59
N HIS A 638 33.13 -6.43 -7.31
CA HIS A 638 33.15 -7.79 -6.74
C HIS A 638 31.74 -8.18 -6.30
N GLU A 639 31.28 -9.34 -6.76
CA GLU A 639 30.01 -9.95 -6.35
C GLU A 639 30.27 -10.94 -5.21
N PHE A 640 29.68 -10.68 -4.05
CA PHE A 640 29.72 -11.63 -2.93
C PHE A 640 28.82 -12.83 -3.20
N GLY A 641 27.64 -12.60 -3.74
CA GLY A 641 26.68 -13.65 -4.07
C GLY A 641 25.37 -13.04 -4.52
N ARG A 642 24.50 -13.88 -5.06
CA ARG A 642 23.20 -13.48 -5.58
C ARG A 642 22.11 -14.45 -5.20
N THR A 643 20.87 -14.00 -5.26
CA THR A 643 19.67 -14.78 -4.98
C THR A 643 18.53 -14.35 -5.89
N ASP A 644 17.56 -15.23 -6.08
CA ASP A 644 16.38 -15.02 -6.91
C ASP A 644 15.20 -14.37 -6.15
N LEU A 645 15.18 -14.46 -4.82
CA LEU A 645 14.18 -13.81 -3.96
C LEU A 645 14.83 -13.32 -2.67
N MET A 646 14.26 -12.28 -2.06
CA MET A 646 14.78 -11.70 -0.82
C MET A 646 14.79 -12.67 0.37
N GLU A 647 13.87 -13.62 0.42
CA GLU A 647 13.79 -14.63 1.48
C GLU A 647 14.67 -15.86 1.19
N ASN A 648 15.38 -15.87 0.06
CA ASN A 648 16.27 -16.95 -0.33
C ASN A 648 17.73 -16.73 0.09
N LYS A 649 18.49 -17.82 0.09
CA LYS A 649 19.94 -17.82 0.35
C LYS A 649 20.71 -17.58 -0.94
N ALA A 650 21.98 -17.22 -0.80
CA ALA A 650 22.88 -17.09 -1.93
C ALA A 650 22.96 -18.41 -2.74
N ILE A 651 22.89 -18.29 -4.06
CA ILE A 651 23.00 -19.42 -4.99
C ILE A 651 24.40 -20.04 -4.88
N PRO A 652 24.52 -21.36 -4.60
CA PRO A 652 25.82 -22.00 -4.45
C PRO A 652 26.69 -21.90 -5.71
N GLY A 653 27.94 -21.46 -5.55
CA GLY A 653 28.92 -21.40 -6.64
C GLY A 653 28.89 -20.12 -7.47
N VAL A 654 28.02 -19.16 -7.13
CA VAL A 654 28.06 -17.79 -7.65
C VAL A 654 28.73 -16.87 -6.63
N GLY A 655 29.63 -16.01 -7.10
CA GLY A 655 30.47 -15.17 -6.22
C GLY A 655 31.23 -16.00 -5.18
N ASP A 656 31.20 -15.53 -3.94
CA ASP A 656 31.70 -16.20 -2.73
C ASP A 656 30.67 -17.18 -2.12
N GLY A 657 29.46 -17.28 -2.69
CA GLY A 657 28.38 -18.18 -2.24
C GLY A 657 27.71 -17.75 -0.94
N ASN A 658 27.77 -16.46 -0.61
CA ASN A 658 27.13 -15.80 0.53
C ASN A 658 26.95 -14.30 0.23
N PHE A 659 26.37 -13.52 1.13
CA PHE A 659 26.13 -12.08 0.93
C PHE A 659 27.19 -11.19 1.60
N GLY A 660 28.41 -11.70 1.78
CA GLY A 660 29.51 -10.97 2.41
C GLY A 660 29.87 -11.47 3.81
N PRO A 661 30.80 -10.80 4.50
CA PRO A 661 31.33 -11.27 5.79
C PRO A 661 30.24 -11.50 6.85
N GLY A 662 30.19 -12.71 7.41
CA GLY A 662 29.25 -13.04 8.49
C GLY A 662 27.87 -13.56 8.04
N THR A 663 27.59 -13.56 6.74
CA THR A 663 26.26 -13.91 6.18
C THR A 663 26.10 -15.39 5.79
N THR A 664 27.09 -16.23 6.09
CA THR A 664 27.09 -17.64 5.65
C THR A 664 25.84 -18.38 6.14
N GLY A 665 25.00 -18.83 5.19
CA GLY A 665 23.79 -19.60 5.48
C GLY A 665 22.56 -18.76 5.85
N MET A 666 22.66 -17.43 5.83
CA MET A 666 21.53 -16.50 5.95
C MET A 666 20.80 -16.35 4.61
N THR A 667 19.53 -15.96 4.69
CA THR A 667 18.79 -15.38 3.55
C THR A 667 19.24 -13.93 3.33
N LEU A 668 18.86 -13.31 2.21
CA LEU A 668 19.21 -11.91 1.96
C LEU A 668 18.56 -10.99 3.00
N GLN A 669 17.25 -11.15 3.22
CA GLN A 669 16.49 -10.47 4.27
C GLN A 669 17.17 -10.58 5.65
N GLN A 670 17.57 -11.79 6.06
CA GLN A 670 18.27 -11.98 7.33
C GLN A 670 19.61 -11.25 7.43
N ALA A 671 20.32 -11.10 6.32
CA ALA A 671 21.60 -10.40 6.28
C ALA A 671 21.42 -8.88 6.36
N VAL A 672 20.39 -8.34 5.70
CA VAL A 672 20.02 -6.91 5.76
C VAL A 672 19.56 -6.52 7.16
N PHE A 673 18.57 -7.19 7.74
CA PHE A 673 18.08 -6.90 9.10
C PHE A 673 19.10 -7.20 10.21
N ALA A 674 20.16 -7.95 9.92
CA ALA A 674 21.30 -8.10 10.83
C ALA A 674 22.31 -6.93 10.75
N GLY A 675 22.11 -5.98 9.84
CA GLY A 675 23.04 -4.88 9.54
C GLY A 675 24.36 -5.36 8.91
N LEU A 676 24.34 -6.53 8.26
CA LEU A 676 25.53 -7.12 7.61
C LEU A 676 25.59 -6.79 6.11
N VAL A 677 24.45 -6.45 5.51
CA VAL A 677 24.31 -5.99 4.13
C VAL A 677 23.57 -4.66 4.17
N ASP A 678 24.18 -3.64 3.56
CA ASP A 678 23.55 -2.35 3.32
C ASP A 678 22.76 -2.45 2.00
N PRO A 679 21.46 -2.10 1.97
CA PRO A 679 20.63 -2.22 0.78
C PRO A 679 21.19 -1.47 -0.43
N GLY A 680 21.94 -0.38 -0.24
CA GLY A 680 22.61 0.33 -1.35
C GLY A 680 23.73 -0.45 -2.05
N ASN A 681 24.06 -1.66 -1.58
CA ASN A 681 24.98 -2.58 -2.27
C ASN A 681 24.26 -3.66 -3.09
N LEU A 682 22.93 -3.67 -3.07
CA LEU A 682 22.11 -4.57 -3.87
C LEU A 682 22.06 -4.06 -5.32
N VAL A 683 22.05 -4.99 -6.27
CA VAL A 683 22.02 -4.70 -7.69
C VAL A 683 21.08 -5.67 -8.40
N ASN A 684 20.14 -5.11 -9.17
CA ASN A 684 19.24 -5.86 -10.02
C ASN A 684 20.01 -6.45 -11.21
N VAL A 685 20.04 -7.78 -11.30
CA VAL A 685 20.68 -8.50 -12.40
C VAL A 685 19.64 -8.99 -13.38
N ARG A 686 19.86 -8.72 -14.68
CA ARG A 686 19.01 -9.15 -15.80
C ARG A 686 19.89 -9.86 -16.81
N GLU A 687 19.62 -11.12 -17.14
CA GLU A 687 20.44 -11.86 -18.10
C GLU A 687 19.68 -12.91 -18.92
N ILE A 688 20.10 -13.04 -20.19
CA ILE A 688 19.71 -14.17 -21.04
C ILE A 688 20.57 -15.37 -20.66
N VAL A 689 19.92 -16.46 -20.28
CA VAL A 689 20.56 -17.71 -19.89
C VAL A 689 20.48 -18.72 -21.03
N ASP A 690 21.64 -19.26 -21.40
CA ASP A 690 21.77 -20.32 -22.40
C ASP A 690 21.49 -21.69 -21.76
N ASN A 691 20.35 -22.28 -22.11
CA ASN A 691 19.92 -23.59 -21.60
C ASN A 691 20.04 -24.72 -22.62
N VAL A 692 20.81 -24.55 -23.71
CA VAL A 692 21.03 -25.55 -24.77
C VAL A 692 21.88 -26.74 -24.27
N THR A 693 21.37 -27.46 -23.27
CA THR A 693 21.99 -28.60 -22.62
C THR A 693 21.34 -29.92 -23.05
N THR A 694 20.10 -29.87 -23.54
CA THR A 694 19.35 -31.00 -24.08
C THR A 694 19.40 -30.98 -25.61
N PRO A 695 19.84 -32.05 -26.29
CA PRO A 695 19.82 -32.08 -27.74
C PRO A 695 18.40 -32.17 -28.31
N ALA A 696 18.13 -31.41 -29.36
CA ALA A 696 16.92 -31.50 -30.19
C ALA A 696 16.48 -32.93 -30.51
N ASP A 697 15.21 -33.24 -30.24
CA ASP A 697 14.65 -34.59 -30.33
C ASP A 697 13.29 -34.69 -31.01
N CYS A 698 12.92 -33.72 -31.87
CA CYS A 698 11.67 -33.66 -32.64
C CYS A 698 11.16 -34.93 -33.35
N SER A 699 11.99 -35.96 -33.52
CA SER A 699 11.60 -37.26 -34.08
C SER A 699 11.15 -38.29 -33.04
N ALA A 700 11.28 -37.96 -31.75
CA ALA A 700 10.85 -38.78 -30.64
C ALA A 700 9.32 -38.89 -30.58
N ALA A 701 8.82 -39.91 -29.90
CA ALA A 701 7.38 -40.13 -29.74
C ALA A 701 6.73 -39.10 -28.79
N ALA A 702 7.52 -38.54 -27.88
CA ALA A 702 7.19 -37.42 -27.00
C ALA A 702 8.48 -36.57 -26.91
N PRO A 703 8.65 -35.60 -27.83
CA PRO A 703 9.78 -34.68 -27.80
C PRO A 703 9.81 -33.92 -26.48
N VAL A 704 11.02 -33.60 -26.02
CA VAL A 704 11.27 -32.79 -24.82
C VAL A 704 12.17 -31.59 -25.13
N ASN A 705 12.69 -31.51 -26.36
CA ASN A 705 13.40 -30.36 -26.89
C ASN A 705 13.10 -30.28 -28.40
N CYS A 706 12.05 -29.55 -28.74
CA CYS A 706 11.54 -29.45 -30.11
C CYS A 706 10.68 -28.21 -30.29
N ASP A 707 11.36 -27.12 -30.60
CA ASP A 707 10.73 -25.80 -30.63
C ASP A 707 10.15 -25.52 -32.01
N THR A 708 8.98 -24.90 -32.01
CA THR A 708 8.17 -24.71 -33.20
C THR A 708 7.77 -23.24 -33.37
N ALA A 709 8.31 -22.60 -34.40
CA ALA A 709 7.81 -21.30 -34.87
C ALA A 709 6.64 -21.50 -35.85
N VAL A 710 5.50 -20.87 -35.59
CA VAL A 710 4.26 -21.01 -36.36
C VAL A 710 3.98 -19.76 -37.20
N TYR A 711 3.79 -20.00 -38.50
CA TYR A 711 3.52 -18.99 -39.53
C TYR A 711 2.09 -19.11 -40.08
N THR A 712 1.45 -17.98 -40.37
CA THR A 712 0.02 -17.92 -40.74
C THR A 712 -0.25 -18.35 -42.19
N GLY A 713 0.73 -18.22 -43.08
CA GLY A 713 0.63 -18.51 -44.50
C GLY A 713 1.16 -19.89 -44.93
N PRO A 714 1.04 -20.26 -46.22
CA PRO A 714 1.63 -21.49 -46.76
C PRO A 714 3.13 -21.32 -47.01
N LEU A 715 3.92 -22.40 -46.96
CA LEU A 715 5.39 -22.36 -47.12
C LEU A 715 5.84 -21.60 -48.38
N SER A 716 5.08 -21.69 -49.47
CA SER A 716 5.40 -20.98 -50.74
C SER A 716 5.49 -19.45 -50.65
N ARG A 717 4.99 -18.88 -49.55
CA ARG A 717 5.02 -17.44 -49.24
C ARG A 717 6.32 -17.00 -48.57
N TYR A 718 7.10 -17.91 -48.00
CA TYR A 718 8.22 -17.57 -47.14
C TYR A 718 9.56 -17.89 -47.79
N THR A 719 10.55 -17.05 -47.50
CA THR A 719 11.95 -17.30 -47.81
C THR A 719 12.70 -17.59 -46.53
N ILE A 720 13.26 -18.81 -46.43
CA ILE A 720 14.02 -19.26 -45.26
C ILE A 720 15.51 -19.16 -45.58
N THR A 721 16.26 -18.38 -44.79
CA THR A 721 17.68 -18.09 -45.01
C THR A 721 18.50 -18.42 -43.76
N PRO A 722 19.31 -19.50 -43.76
CA PRO A 722 20.28 -19.74 -42.70
C PRO A 722 21.39 -18.68 -42.74
N ASN A 723 21.69 -18.08 -41.59
CA ASN A 723 22.70 -17.03 -41.46
C ASN A 723 24.03 -17.59 -40.96
N ALA A 724 25.11 -16.83 -41.19
CA ALA A 724 26.46 -17.25 -40.82
C ALA A 724 26.72 -17.22 -39.30
N ASN A 725 25.89 -16.50 -38.54
CA ASN A 725 25.93 -16.42 -37.07
C ASN A 725 25.15 -17.55 -36.39
N GLY A 726 24.50 -18.46 -37.14
CA GLY A 726 23.74 -19.58 -36.60
C GLY A 726 22.23 -19.36 -36.58
N SER A 727 21.74 -18.12 -36.69
CA SER A 727 20.30 -17.84 -36.76
C SER A 727 19.69 -18.22 -38.12
N ILE A 728 18.37 -18.27 -38.17
CA ILE A 728 17.59 -18.45 -39.40
C ILE A 728 16.72 -17.21 -39.57
N THR A 729 16.75 -16.60 -40.76
CA THR A 729 15.78 -15.57 -41.12
C THR A 729 14.63 -16.18 -41.91
N VAL A 730 13.39 -15.93 -41.48
CA VAL A 730 12.18 -16.31 -42.20
C VAL A 730 11.47 -15.05 -42.66
N ALA A 731 11.48 -14.78 -43.96
CA ALA A 731 10.90 -13.57 -44.54
C ALA A 731 9.62 -13.89 -45.32
N ASP A 732 8.51 -13.28 -44.93
CA ASP A 732 7.25 -13.30 -45.67
C ASP A 732 7.36 -12.47 -46.95
N ALA A 733 7.14 -13.07 -48.13
CA ALA A 733 7.23 -12.38 -49.41
C ALA A 733 6.10 -11.34 -49.63
N ASN A 734 5.04 -11.40 -48.84
CA ASN A 734 3.99 -10.40 -48.81
C ASN A 734 4.22 -9.33 -47.73
N ALA A 735 5.32 -9.40 -46.95
CA ALA A 735 5.72 -8.35 -46.03
C ALA A 735 5.74 -7.03 -46.79
N THR A 736 4.71 -6.22 -46.57
CA THR A 736 4.65 -4.89 -47.17
C THR A 736 5.44 -3.93 -46.30
N ALA A 737 6.24 -3.05 -46.92
CA ALA A 737 6.91 -1.99 -46.19
C ALA A 737 5.87 -1.21 -45.35
N PRO A 738 6.16 -0.92 -44.07
CA PRO A 738 5.21 -0.33 -43.13
C PRO A 738 4.59 0.95 -43.73
N ALA A 739 3.33 0.86 -44.11
CA ALA A 739 2.53 2.04 -44.45
C ALA A 739 1.83 2.49 -43.19
N VAL A 740 2.15 3.69 -42.70
CA VAL A 740 1.57 4.30 -41.50
C VAL A 740 0.04 4.10 -41.48
N GLY A 741 -0.46 3.34 -40.50
CA GLY A 741 -1.89 3.19 -40.22
C GLY A 741 -2.63 2.05 -40.93
N ALA A 742 -1.96 1.02 -41.45
CA ALA A 742 -2.61 -0.20 -41.93
C ALA A 742 -2.04 -1.45 -41.23
N ALA A 743 -2.91 -2.28 -40.65
CA ALA A 743 -2.53 -3.59 -40.11
C ALA A 743 -2.16 -4.53 -41.28
N PRO A 744 -0.91 -5.01 -41.37
CA PRO A 744 -0.63 -6.16 -42.20
C PRO A 744 -1.30 -7.40 -41.60
N LYS A 745 -1.49 -8.41 -42.45
CA LYS A 745 -1.79 -9.78 -42.03
C LYS A 745 -0.65 -10.67 -42.51
N ASP A 746 0.56 -10.17 -42.35
CA ASP A 746 1.80 -10.82 -42.77
C ASP A 746 2.68 -11.05 -41.54
N ASP A 747 3.54 -12.07 -41.64
CA ASP A 747 4.42 -12.48 -40.53
C ASP A 747 5.83 -11.85 -40.70
N GLY A 748 5.89 -10.67 -41.32
CA GLY A 748 7.11 -9.88 -41.59
C GLY A 748 8.43 -10.63 -41.84
N VAL A 749 9.47 -10.27 -41.10
CA VAL A 749 10.84 -10.81 -41.26
C VAL A 749 11.44 -11.18 -39.90
N ASP A 750 11.31 -12.45 -39.53
CA ASP A 750 11.73 -12.96 -38.23
C ASP A 750 13.20 -13.39 -38.23
N THR A 751 13.83 -13.26 -37.07
CA THR A 751 15.11 -13.89 -36.75
C THR A 751 14.90 -14.97 -35.69
N LEU A 752 15.20 -16.21 -36.07
CA LEU A 752 15.00 -17.38 -35.23
C LEU A 752 16.33 -17.95 -34.74
N TRP A 753 16.35 -18.35 -33.48
CA TRP A 753 17.44 -19.02 -32.79
C TRP A 753 16.90 -20.29 -32.13
N ASN A 754 17.67 -21.37 -32.14
CA ASN A 754 17.26 -22.61 -31.46
C ASN A 754 15.82 -23.07 -31.80
N ILE A 755 15.46 -23.07 -33.10
CA ILE A 755 14.13 -23.53 -33.57
C ILE A 755 14.31 -24.73 -34.49
N GLU A 756 13.76 -25.88 -34.08
CA GLU A 756 13.85 -27.13 -34.84
C GLU A 756 12.75 -27.26 -35.89
N GLN A 757 11.58 -26.64 -35.69
CA GLN A 757 10.44 -26.75 -36.58
C GLN A 757 9.87 -25.41 -37.01
N LEU A 758 9.60 -25.29 -38.31
CA LEU A 758 8.80 -24.20 -38.89
C LEU A 758 7.47 -24.78 -39.35
N LYS A 759 6.38 -24.32 -38.75
CA LYS A 759 5.03 -24.77 -39.07
C LYS A 759 4.29 -23.73 -39.87
N PHE A 760 3.97 -24.05 -41.10
CA PHE A 760 3.17 -23.25 -42.01
C PHE A 760 1.74 -23.78 -42.08
N SER A 761 0.82 -23.00 -42.65
CA SER A 761 -0.60 -23.40 -42.78
C SER A 761 -0.83 -24.69 -43.60
N ASP A 762 0.12 -25.10 -44.45
CA ASP A 762 0.02 -26.25 -45.34
C ASP A 762 1.06 -27.36 -45.09
N THR A 763 2.12 -27.09 -44.30
CA THR A 763 3.20 -28.04 -44.05
C THR A 763 4.04 -27.68 -42.83
N THR A 764 4.80 -28.65 -42.31
CA THR A 764 5.82 -28.44 -41.26
C THR A 764 7.18 -28.84 -41.80
N LEU A 765 8.17 -27.98 -41.65
CA LEU A 765 9.56 -28.24 -42.00
C LEU A 765 10.39 -28.42 -40.73
N THR A 766 11.16 -29.49 -40.67
CA THR A 766 12.25 -29.60 -39.69
C THR A 766 13.47 -28.90 -40.24
N VAL A 767 14.07 -28.00 -39.47
CA VAL A 767 15.29 -27.29 -39.83
C VAL A 767 16.47 -27.94 -39.10
N ALA A 768 17.61 -28.05 -39.79
CA ALA A 768 18.82 -28.50 -39.14
C ALA A 768 19.38 -27.32 -38.35
N VAL A 769 19.24 -27.37 -37.01
CA VAL A 769 19.65 -26.30 -36.11
C VAL A 769 21.18 -26.29 -35.98
N PRO A 770 21.88 -25.25 -36.46
CA PRO A 770 23.21 -24.96 -35.96
C PRO A 770 23.03 -24.47 -34.51
N PRO A 771 23.78 -24.99 -33.52
CA PRO A 771 23.70 -24.44 -32.17
C PRO A 771 23.95 -22.93 -32.22
N ALA A 772 23.15 -22.17 -31.47
CA ALA A 772 23.36 -20.73 -31.27
C ALA A 772 24.82 -20.44 -30.85
N PRO A 773 25.34 -19.22 -31.06
CA PRO A 773 26.63 -18.84 -30.52
C PRO A 773 26.60 -19.10 -29.02
N THR A 774 27.56 -19.89 -28.53
CA THR A 774 27.70 -20.16 -27.11
C THR A 774 27.80 -18.83 -26.39
N ILE A 775 26.83 -18.51 -25.55
CA ILE A 775 26.86 -17.29 -24.75
C ILE A 775 27.89 -17.58 -23.65
N ASN A 776 29.16 -17.27 -23.94
CA ASN A 776 30.29 -17.70 -23.11
C ASN A 776 30.07 -17.35 -21.63
N SER A 777 30.46 -18.28 -20.75
CA SER A 777 30.54 -18.01 -19.32
C SER A 777 31.64 -16.99 -18.98
N LEU A 778 31.20 -16.00 -18.19
CA LEU A 778 31.91 -15.04 -17.32
C LEU A 778 33.31 -14.54 -17.76
N VAL A 779 33.31 -13.33 -18.32
CA VAL A 779 34.33 -12.31 -18.04
C VAL A 779 33.59 -11.14 -17.39
N PRO A 780 34.02 -10.61 -16.23
CA PRO A 780 33.43 -9.38 -15.67
C PRO A 780 33.66 -8.25 -16.69
N GLY A 781 32.58 -7.90 -17.38
CA GLY A 781 32.54 -6.84 -18.37
C GLY A 781 31.79 -5.66 -17.78
N ASN A 782 32.55 -4.80 -17.10
CA ASN A 782 32.13 -3.53 -16.51
C ASN A 782 31.16 -2.75 -17.41
N GLY A 783 30.01 -2.34 -16.85
CA GLY A 783 29.06 -1.49 -17.57
C GLY A 783 27.89 -0.93 -16.74
N ALA A 784 27.29 -1.70 -15.84
CA ALA A 784 26.25 -1.18 -14.94
C ALA A 784 26.89 -0.58 -13.67
N VAL A 785 27.58 0.54 -13.89
CA VAL A 785 27.86 1.58 -12.90
C VAL A 785 27.50 2.87 -13.61
N THR A 786 26.39 3.47 -13.24
CA THR A 786 26.32 4.92 -13.11
C THR A 786 26.10 5.22 -11.65
#